data_AF-A0AAE1TRE6-F1
#
_entry.id   AF-A0AAE1TRE6-F1
#
_cell.length_a   1.000
_cell.length_b   1.000
_cell.length_c   1.000
_cell.angle_alpha   90.00
_cell.angle_beta   90.00
_cell.angle_gamma   90.00
#
_symmetry.space_group_name_H-M   'P 1'
#
loop_
_entity.id
_entity.type
_entity.pdbx_description
1 polymer ?
#
loop_
_entity_poly.entity_id
_entity_poly.type
_entity_poly.pdbx_seq_one_letter_code
_entity_poly.pdbx_strand_id
1 'polypeptide(L)'
;MMMMVVLWTRQTCGLDNGLALTPPMGWLAWERFRCNIDCDNDPDNCISEHLFMKMADHIVSDGYLAAGYDVVSLDDCWMSHQRDNNGRLQPDPQRFPSGIKALSDYMHSKGLKFGIYEDYGNFTCGGYPGILGHLETDAQTFADWGVDYVKLDGCYANPDDMDQGYPMFGQYLNETGRPMVYSCSWPDYQQNPNYNLIVPVCNLWRNYADIQDSWASVTDIMDHYADNQDQLSPLAGPGHWNDPDMLIIGNFGLSYEQSRTQMAVWAVLAAPLLMSVDLRTIRPEYRDILLNPAVIAVNQDPLGIQGTRVSKANNIEIWTRPISPVEGDDHSFAVAILNRGEGGTPADVELEPGKVGLNAVNGYNMTDLFDNVAHGVVKPTDTITLQVNPSAASILSALLLALALESLPGDPLEIHISVYGSVTPQSELPAVDVWNWCEEILYMMATKILNFNIGVLGHVDSGKTSLAKSLSTVASTACFDKNPQSKERGITIDLGFSSFVVDAPDQVKTGGYNQLQFTLVDCPGHASLIRTIIGGAQIIDAMMLVVDVIKGIQTQTAECLVIGEILCDHLLIVLNKIDLVPKEKQTQVIEKMTKRILMTLQHTKFAGAKVIVVAAKPGGPDALEVESVGIQKLIDSMKEFSYIPKRDQSNPFLFAVDHCFSIRGQGTVMTGTVLQGTVSVNDTVEIPALKVTKKVKSMQMFRQPVERVSQGDRVGICVTQFDPKQLERGVVCASGLVQTSYGVLAEVERISYYKLPIETKAKFHVSLGHETVMARVTFFGTEVTVSTSEKFDYEHTYKYQQELIDVTKLDDEAAYKPAHQYALLEFEKPIQIPPNTAVIGSKLDMDINTKMCRLAFRGTPMEIFTEKNFRETQLEKVRVYKDKNKEGVVERVAGEGELIVKNLIKKDTNAQLFVGLKVKLSTGEDGVIDSTFGQGGKVKVRVTSGLQDATKVALQRLSGGKKKGKAGQQENQPKPTENYEPVKIVLHFKKYMFSSVKKMVQT
;
A
#
# COMPACT_ATOMS: atom_id res chain seq x y z
N MET A 1 56.37 40.54 -34.03
CA MET A 1 55.85 41.21 -32.81
C MET A 1 54.48 41.77 -33.17
N MET A 2 53.45 40.93 -33.14
CA MET A 2 52.08 41.28 -33.53
C MET A 2 51.24 41.25 -32.27
N MET A 3 50.75 42.41 -31.88
CA MET A 3 50.04 42.68 -30.63
C MET A 3 48.64 42.08 -30.72
N MET A 4 48.37 41.00 -29.99
CA MET A 4 47.00 40.50 -29.79
C MET A 4 46.34 41.38 -28.72
N VAL A 5 45.36 42.17 -29.16
CA VAL A 5 44.42 42.87 -28.28
C VAL A 5 43.50 41.81 -27.70
N VAL A 6 43.70 41.48 -26.42
CA VAL A 6 42.73 40.70 -25.65
C VAL A 6 41.59 41.65 -25.27
N LEU A 7 40.46 41.51 -25.95
CA LEU A 7 39.18 42.06 -25.52
C LEU A 7 38.81 41.38 -24.20
N TRP A 8 39.00 42.08 -23.08
CA TRP A 8 38.38 41.72 -21.81
C TRP A 8 36.87 41.95 -21.96
N THR A 9 36.11 40.88 -22.20
CA THR A 9 34.68 40.87 -21.88
C THR A 9 34.55 41.08 -20.37
N ARG A 10 34.01 42.23 -19.96
CA ARG A 10 33.66 42.49 -18.56
C ARG A 10 32.60 41.45 -18.16
N GLN A 11 32.98 40.43 -17.40
CA GLN A 11 32.01 39.70 -16.59
C GLN A 11 31.53 40.66 -15.51
N THR A 12 30.26 41.01 -15.55
CA THR A 12 29.57 41.69 -14.45
C THR A 12 29.46 40.68 -13.31
N CYS A 13 30.11 40.95 -12.17
CA CYS A 13 29.95 40.13 -10.97
C CYS A 13 28.55 40.40 -10.39
N GLY A 14 27.76 39.33 -10.23
CA GLY A 14 26.42 39.40 -9.65
C GLY A 14 26.40 39.73 -8.14
N LEU A 15 25.21 39.96 -7.60
CA LEU A 15 24.97 40.08 -6.16
C LEU A 15 25.26 38.73 -5.46
N ASP A 16 26.38 38.65 -4.75
CA ASP A 16 26.80 37.47 -3.98
C ASP A 16 26.55 37.68 -2.47
N ASN A 17 25.26 37.72 -2.10
CA ASN A 17 24.83 37.82 -0.70
C ASN A 17 24.39 36.46 -0.11
N GLY A 18 24.61 35.36 -0.84
CA GLY A 18 24.22 34.00 -0.45
C GLY A 18 22.72 33.71 -0.51
N LEU A 19 21.90 34.65 -0.98
CA LEU A 19 20.46 34.49 -1.17
C LEU A 19 20.12 34.21 -2.63
N ALA A 20 18.97 33.58 -2.88
CA ALA A 20 18.46 33.28 -4.22
C ALA A 20 19.50 32.59 -5.15
N LEU A 21 20.28 31.64 -4.62
CA LEU A 21 21.28 30.90 -5.41
C LEU A 21 20.66 30.04 -6.53
N THR A 22 19.38 29.71 -6.39
CA THR A 22 18.50 29.24 -7.45
C THR A 22 17.31 30.19 -7.57
N PRO A 23 16.56 30.20 -8.68
CA PRO A 23 15.40 31.08 -8.85
C PRO A 23 14.39 30.84 -7.72
N PRO A 24 13.91 31.88 -7.01
CA PRO A 24 12.95 31.71 -5.92
C PRO A 24 11.67 31.01 -6.35
N MET A 25 11.11 30.17 -5.49
CA MET A 25 9.83 29.50 -5.71
C MET A 25 8.87 29.83 -4.58
N GLY A 26 7.61 30.12 -4.89
CA GLY A 26 6.66 30.51 -3.86
C GLY A 26 5.24 30.76 -4.36
N TRP A 27 4.49 31.49 -3.56
CA TRP A 27 3.11 31.89 -3.85
C TRP A 27 2.91 33.38 -3.52
N LEU A 28 2.16 34.08 -4.36
CA LEU A 28 1.89 35.50 -4.26
C LEU A 28 0.43 35.81 -4.66
N ALA A 29 -0.21 36.73 -3.95
CA ALA A 29 -1.67 36.92 -4.03
C ALA A 29 -2.18 37.75 -5.24
N TRP A 30 -1.32 38.55 -5.89
CA TRP A 30 -1.76 39.63 -6.79
C TRP A 30 -2.63 39.18 -7.95
N GLU A 31 -2.19 38.27 -8.81
CA GLU A 31 -2.95 37.95 -10.03
C GLU A 31 -4.32 37.36 -9.70
N ARG A 32 -4.38 36.33 -8.85
CA ARG A 32 -5.62 35.61 -8.56
C ARG A 32 -6.60 36.41 -7.69
N PHE A 33 -6.10 37.09 -6.66
CA PHE A 33 -6.94 37.72 -5.62
C PHE A 33 -7.03 39.23 -5.76
N ARG A 34 -6.07 39.86 -6.45
CA ARG A 34 -6.00 41.31 -6.70
C ARG A 34 -6.15 42.10 -5.38
N CYS A 35 -6.53 43.36 -5.49
CA CYS A 35 -6.83 44.23 -4.36
C CYS A 35 -8.26 44.00 -3.80
N ASN A 36 -8.67 42.76 -3.55
CA ASN A 36 -9.98 42.49 -2.94
C ASN A 36 -9.95 42.78 -1.43
N ILE A 37 -10.59 43.86 -0.99
CA ILE A 37 -10.64 44.24 0.43
C ILE A 37 -12.02 44.02 1.08
N ASP A 38 -13.00 43.48 0.35
CA ASP A 38 -14.37 43.25 0.84
C ASP A 38 -14.46 41.94 1.62
N CYS A 39 -14.00 41.97 2.86
CA CYS A 39 -14.06 40.80 3.76
C CYS A 39 -15.47 40.52 4.31
N ASP A 40 -16.44 41.41 4.12
CA ASP A 40 -17.81 41.19 4.61
C ASP A 40 -18.60 40.33 3.62
N ASN A 41 -18.49 40.62 2.32
CA ASN A 41 -19.22 39.89 1.28
C ASN A 41 -18.40 38.76 0.64
N ASP A 42 -17.06 38.85 0.68
CA ASP A 42 -16.15 37.84 0.11
C ASP A 42 -14.99 37.47 1.08
N PRO A 43 -15.31 36.97 2.29
CA PRO A 43 -14.33 36.73 3.36
C PRO A 43 -13.25 35.71 3.00
N ASP A 44 -13.52 34.81 2.06
CA ASP A 44 -12.58 33.77 1.66
C ASP A 44 -11.55 34.27 0.64
N ASN A 45 -11.82 35.38 -0.08
CA ASN A 45 -10.91 35.89 -1.13
C ASN A 45 -10.38 37.29 -0.84
N CYS A 46 -10.86 37.94 0.23
CA CYS A 46 -10.32 39.23 0.62
C CYS A 46 -8.87 39.10 1.13
N ILE A 47 -8.04 40.09 0.83
CA ILE A 47 -6.65 40.22 1.29
C ILE A 47 -6.66 40.40 2.81
N SER A 48 -6.43 39.32 3.54
CA SER A 48 -6.55 39.25 5.01
C SER A 48 -5.62 38.21 5.59
N GLU A 49 -5.31 38.31 6.88
CA GLU A 49 -4.50 37.33 7.62
C GLU A 49 -5.02 35.89 7.40
N HIS A 50 -6.35 35.72 7.37
CA HIS A 50 -6.98 34.42 7.15
C HIS A 50 -6.65 33.81 5.78
N LEU A 51 -6.68 34.61 4.71
CA LEU A 51 -6.37 34.14 3.36
C LEU A 51 -4.95 33.55 3.30
N PHE A 52 -3.95 34.30 3.80
CA PHE A 52 -2.56 33.89 3.72
C PHE A 52 -2.26 32.68 4.61
N MET A 53 -2.82 32.61 5.82
CA MET A 53 -2.69 31.41 6.67
C MET A 53 -3.26 30.17 5.98
N LYS A 54 -4.41 30.31 5.31
CA LYS A 54 -5.07 29.21 4.59
C LYS A 54 -4.26 28.76 3.37
N MET A 55 -3.69 29.69 2.61
CA MET A 55 -2.81 29.36 1.48
C MET A 55 -1.53 28.68 1.96
N ALA A 56 -0.93 29.15 3.06
CA ALA A 56 0.23 28.52 3.68
C ALA A 56 -0.05 27.08 4.13
N ASP A 57 -1.20 26.83 4.76
CA ASP A 57 -1.62 25.48 5.13
C ASP A 57 -1.74 24.55 3.91
N HIS A 58 -2.26 25.05 2.79
CA HIS A 58 -2.32 24.30 1.53
C HIS A 58 -0.95 24.07 0.90
N ILE A 59 -0.04 25.05 0.93
CA ILE A 59 1.33 24.89 0.43
C ILE A 59 2.04 23.73 1.15
N VAL A 60 1.87 23.62 2.48
CA VAL A 60 2.46 22.53 3.26
C VAL A 60 1.73 21.22 3.05
N SER A 61 0.41 21.18 3.27
CA SER A 61 -0.37 19.93 3.28
C SER A 61 -0.52 19.29 1.91
N ASP A 62 -0.54 20.11 0.84
CA ASP A 62 -0.61 19.65 -0.53
C ASP A 62 0.79 19.54 -1.18
N GLY A 63 1.88 19.58 -0.41
CA GLY A 63 3.22 19.18 -0.88
C GLY A 63 3.95 20.18 -1.77
N TYR A 64 3.49 21.43 -1.88
CA TYR A 64 4.20 22.49 -2.59
C TYR A 64 5.49 22.88 -1.88
N LEU A 65 5.50 22.95 -0.54
CA LEU A 65 6.72 23.16 0.23
C LEU A 65 7.75 22.05 -0.04
N ALA A 66 7.31 20.80 -0.11
CA ALA A 66 8.19 19.66 -0.41
C ALA A 66 8.74 19.70 -1.85
N ALA A 67 8.03 20.35 -2.78
CA ALA A 67 8.49 20.60 -4.14
C ALA A 67 9.39 21.84 -4.28
N GLY A 68 9.61 22.60 -3.19
CA GLY A 68 10.49 23.77 -3.15
C GLY A 68 9.78 25.13 -3.10
N TYR A 69 8.45 25.18 -3.20
CA TYR A 69 7.70 26.44 -3.04
C TYR A 69 7.68 26.87 -1.57
N ASP A 70 8.65 27.68 -1.17
CA ASP A 70 8.92 27.99 0.23
C ASP A 70 8.59 29.43 0.64
N VAL A 71 8.27 30.33 -0.31
CA VAL A 71 7.88 31.72 -0.03
C VAL A 71 6.36 31.91 -0.10
N VAL A 72 5.78 32.61 0.87
CA VAL A 72 4.41 33.17 0.80
C VAL A 72 4.48 34.68 0.90
N SER A 73 4.16 35.38 -0.18
CA SER A 73 4.27 36.85 -0.25
C SER A 73 2.92 37.55 -0.18
N LEU A 74 2.82 38.52 0.74
CA LEU A 74 1.80 39.57 0.63
C LEU A 74 2.10 40.41 -0.61
N ASP A 75 1.06 40.75 -1.37
CA ASP A 75 1.12 41.81 -2.38
C ASP A 75 0.28 43.01 -1.92
N ASP A 76 0.14 44.04 -2.75
CA ASP A 76 -0.48 45.32 -2.43
C ASP A 76 -1.87 45.20 -1.74
N CYS A 77 -2.29 46.28 -1.10
CA CYS A 77 -3.55 46.41 -0.35
C CYS A 77 -3.60 45.67 0.98
N TRP A 78 -2.49 45.22 1.55
CA TRP A 78 -2.44 44.65 2.91
C TRP A 78 -2.43 45.73 4.01
N MET A 79 -1.91 46.91 3.71
CA MET A 79 -1.63 47.97 4.69
C MET A 79 -2.82 48.90 4.94
N SER A 80 -2.76 49.65 6.04
CA SER A 80 -3.67 50.77 6.30
C SER A 80 -3.32 51.97 5.40
N HIS A 81 -4.29 52.81 5.07
CA HIS A 81 -4.05 54.08 4.37
C HIS A 81 -3.27 55.12 5.20
N GLN A 82 -3.05 54.85 6.49
CA GLN A 82 -2.31 55.73 7.39
C GLN A 82 -1.15 54.96 8.00
N ARG A 83 0.01 55.61 8.11
CA ARG A 83 1.13 55.16 8.95
C ARG A 83 0.77 55.31 10.43
N ASP A 84 1.48 54.62 11.30
CA ASP A 84 1.30 54.74 12.75
C ASP A 84 1.82 56.10 13.29
N ASN A 85 1.66 56.34 14.59
CA ASN A 85 2.10 57.59 15.23
C ASN A 85 3.63 57.81 15.19
N ASN A 86 4.41 56.76 14.91
CA ASN A 86 5.87 56.83 14.77
C ASN A 86 6.30 56.93 13.30
N GLY A 87 5.36 57.01 12.35
CA GLY A 87 5.63 57.06 10.92
C GLY A 87 5.93 55.70 10.28
N ARG A 88 5.72 54.59 10.98
CA ARG A 88 5.93 53.23 10.45
C ARG A 88 4.70 52.75 9.69
N LEU A 89 4.92 51.87 8.71
CA LEU A 89 3.85 51.12 8.07
C LEU A 89 3.09 50.28 9.11
N GLN A 90 1.78 50.15 8.91
CA GLN A 90 0.92 49.32 9.74
C GLN A 90 -0.10 48.58 8.87
N PRO A 91 -0.42 47.32 9.20
CA PRO A 91 -1.43 46.59 8.46
C PRO A 91 -2.83 47.14 8.76
N ASP A 92 -3.79 46.82 7.89
CA ASP A 92 -5.20 47.09 8.18
C ASP A 92 -5.64 46.32 9.44
N PRO A 93 -6.10 47.00 10.51
CA PRO A 93 -6.36 46.36 11.79
C PRO A 93 -7.59 45.44 11.79
N GLN A 94 -8.49 45.56 10.80
CA GLN A 94 -9.65 44.67 10.70
C GLN A 94 -9.28 43.40 9.93
N ARG A 95 -8.48 43.52 8.87
CA ARG A 95 -8.10 42.38 8.01
C ARG A 95 -6.88 41.60 8.53
N PHE A 96 -6.03 42.24 9.32
CA PHE A 96 -4.84 41.66 9.96
C PHE A 96 -4.82 41.96 11.46
N PRO A 97 -5.81 41.46 12.22
CA PRO A 97 -5.99 41.81 13.63
C PRO A 97 -4.81 41.42 14.53
N SER A 98 -4.04 40.39 14.16
CA SER A 98 -2.85 39.97 14.92
C SER A 98 -1.56 40.69 14.50
N GLY A 99 -1.60 41.46 13.41
CA GLY A 99 -0.45 42.18 12.85
C GLY A 99 0.49 41.31 11.99
N ILE A 100 1.34 41.96 11.21
CA ILE A 100 2.23 41.28 10.23
C ILE A 100 3.27 40.37 10.90
N LYS A 101 3.83 40.78 12.05
CA LYS A 101 4.78 39.94 12.79
C LYS A 101 4.19 38.57 13.15
N ALA A 102 2.93 38.54 13.59
CA ALA A 102 2.26 37.30 13.95
C ALA A 102 2.02 36.41 12.72
N LEU A 103 1.66 37.01 11.59
CA LEU A 103 1.53 36.31 10.31
C LEU A 103 2.88 35.74 9.83
N SER A 104 3.96 36.51 9.93
CA SER A 104 5.31 36.03 9.62
C SER A 104 5.73 34.87 10.52
N ASP A 105 5.50 34.98 11.84
CA ASP A 105 5.79 33.90 12.79
C ASP A 105 5.01 32.63 12.47
N TYR A 106 3.77 32.79 11.99
CA TYR A 106 2.97 31.67 11.53
C TYR A 106 3.59 30.99 10.30
N MET A 107 4.04 31.75 9.29
CA MET A 107 4.75 31.18 8.14
C MET A 107 6.02 30.43 8.57
N HIS A 108 6.84 31.04 9.41
CA HIS A 108 8.06 30.41 9.91
C HIS A 108 7.78 29.13 10.70
N SER A 109 6.69 29.10 11.49
CA SER A 109 6.28 27.89 12.23
C SER A 109 5.91 26.71 11.32
N LYS A 110 5.60 26.99 10.05
CA LYS A 110 5.27 26.01 9.01
C LYS A 110 6.48 25.62 8.15
N GLY A 111 7.65 26.21 8.40
CA GLY A 111 8.84 26.04 7.57
C GLY A 111 8.82 26.87 6.29
N LEU A 112 7.93 27.87 6.18
CA LEU A 112 7.82 28.79 5.05
C LEU A 112 8.55 30.09 5.36
N LYS A 113 9.02 30.76 4.31
CA LYS A 113 9.53 32.14 4.31
C LYS A 113 8.38 33.12 4.07
N PHE A 114 8.48 34.29 4.66
CA PHE A 114 7.44 35.32 4.54
C PHE A 114 7.90 36.47 3.63
N GLY A 115 7.10 36.78 2.62
CA GLY A 115 7.32 37.88 1.69
C GLY A 115 6.38 39.06 1.91
N ILE A 116 6.85 40.26 1.60
CA ILE A 116 6.05 41.48 1.65
C ILE A 116 6.26 42.34 0.41
N TYR A 117 5.22 43.03 0.01
CA TYR A 117 5.21 44.00 -1.08
C TYR A 117 5.24 45.42 -0.55
N GLU A 118 5.94 46.26 -1.28
CA GLU A 118 5.99 47.69 -1.08
C GLU A 118 6.28 48.44 -2.40
N ASP A 119 6.19 49.77 -2.38
CA ASP A 119 6.51 50.63 -3.53
C ASP A 119 7.45 51.79 -3.17
N TYR A 120 8.43 52.06 -4.03
CA TYR A 120 9.40 53.15 -3.88
C TYR A 120 8.78 54.55 -3.83
N GLY A 121 7.67 54.77 -4.52
CA GLY A 121 7.01 56.07 -4.67
C GLY A 121 6.36 56.62 -3.40
N ASN A 122 5.62 57.72 -3.56
CA ASN A 122 4.82 58.29 -2.46
C ASN A 122 3.61 57.41 -2.11
N PHE A 123 3.12 56.64 -3.08
CA PHE A 123 2.01 55.72 -2.91
C PHE A 123 2.30 54.41 -3.64
N THR A 124 1.77 53.30 -3.14
CA THR A 124 1.72 52.02 -3.86
C THR A 124 0.83 52.12 -5.08
N CYS A 125 0.91 51.16 -6.00
CA CYS A 125 0.04 51.09 -7.18
C CYS A 125 -1.46 51.14 -6.81
N GLY A 126 -1.85 50.53 -5.69
CA GLY A 126 -3.18 50.55 -5.08
C GLY A 126 -3.53 51.80 -4.27
N GLY A 127 -2.62 52.78 -4.19
CA GLY A 127 -2.85 54.07 -3.52
C GLY A 127 -2.63 54.05 -2.00
N TYR A 128 -1.88 53.08 -1.47
CA TYR A 128 -1.48 53.02 -0.06
C TYR A 128 -0.15 53.76 0.17
N PRO A 129 0.27 54.07 1.41
CA PRO A 129 1.52 54.80 1.65
C PRO A 129 2.76 54.06 1.12
N GLY A 130 3.54 54.68 0.23
CA GLY A 130 4.83 54.14 -0.24
C GLY A 130 6.02 54.56 0.63
N ILE A 131 7.23 54.11 0.30
CA ILE A 131 8.43 54.26 1.17
C ILE A 131 9.21 55.55 0.97
N LEU A 132 8.85 56.39 0.00
CA LEU A 132 9.60 57.62 -0.25
C LEU A 132 9.63 58.51 1.01
N GLY A 133 10.84 58.87 1.47
CA GLY A 133 11.06 59.60 2.72
C GLY A 133 11.07 58.75 4.00
N HIS A 134 10.83 57.44 3.90
CA HIS A 134 10.74 56.49 5.01
C HIS A 134 11.60 55.21 4.82
N LEU A 135 12.45 55.16 3.78
CA LEU A 135 13.27 54.00 3.39
C LEU A 135 13.94 53.24 4.56
N GLU A 136 14.72 53.94 5.41
CA GLU A 136 15.41 53.33 6.56
C GLU A 136 14.42 52.77 7.59
N THR A 137 13.35 53.53 7.86
CA THR A 137 12.33 53.16 8.84
C THR A 137 11.55 51.94 8.39
N ASP A 138 11.21 51.86 7.10
CA ASP A 138 10.43 50.76 6.54
C ASP A 138 11.28 49.50 6.36
N ALA A 139 12.54 49.63 5.97
CA ALA A 139 13.51 48.52 5.98
C ALA A 139 13.63 47.90 7.37
N GLN A 140 13.82 48.72 8.41
CA GLN A 140 13.85 48.23 9.80
C GLN A 140 12.49 47.64 10.21
N THR A 141 11.38 48.19 9.72
CA THR A 141 10.04 47.65 10.00
C THR A 141 9.86 46.24 9.47
N PHE A 142 10.34 45.96 8.26
CA PHE A 142 10.30 44.62 7.67
C PHE A 142 11.21 43.64 8.43
N ALA A 143 12.40 44.09 8.85
CA ALA A 143 13.28 43.28 9.68
C ALA A 143 12.65 42.94 11.04
N ASP A 144 12.03 43.92 11.72
CA ASP A 144 11.33 43.73 12.99
C ASP A 144 10.14 42.75 12.85
N TRP A 145 9.47 42.77 11.70
CA TRP A 145 8.38 41.84 11.39
C TRP A 145 8.83 40.44 11.00
N GLY A 146 10.12 40.24 10.70
CA GLY A 146 10.64 38.94 10.30
C GLY A 146 10.47 38.64 8.82
N VAL A 147 10.37 39.63 7.95
CA VAL A 147 10.25 39.43 6.49
C VAL A 147 11.52 38.80 5.90
N ASP A 148 11.39 37.85 4.99
CA ASP A 148 12.51 37.17 4.30
C ASP A 148 12.63 37.53 2.82
N TYR A 149 11.57 38.11 2.23
CA TYR A 149 11.49 38.47 0.82
C TYR A 149 10.76 39.81 0.68
N VAL A 150 11.34 40.77 -0.04
CA VAL A 150 10.77 42.10 -0.25
C VAL A 150 10.63 42.36 -1.74
N LYS A 151 9.40 42.60 -2.21
CA LYS A 151 9.10 43.08 -3.56
C LYS A 151 8.92 44.60 -3.52
N LEU A 152 9.63 45.33 -4.38
CA LEU A 152 9.56 46.79 -4.47
C LEU A 152 9.20 47.27 -5.89
N ASP A 153 8.00 47.85 -6.00
CA ASP A 153 7.51 48.50 -7.21
C ASP A 153 7.87 49.99 -7.27
N GLY A 154 7.50 50.64 -8.37
CA GLY A 154 7.87 52.02 -8.69
C GLY A 154 6.70 52.90 -9.13
N CYS A 155 5.46 52.54 -8.78
CA CYS A 155 4.30 53.38 -9.03
C CYS A 155 4.42 54.72 -8.29
N TYR A 156 3.89 55.80 -8.88
CA TYR A 156 3.96 57.15 -8.29
C TYR A 156 5.38 57.65 -7.94
N ALA A 157 6.42 57.00 -8.45
CA ALA A 157 7.80 57.45 -8.39
C ALA A 157 8.20 58.16 -9.69
N ASN A 158 9.23 59.00 -9.61
CA ASN A 158 9.88 59.56 -10.78
C ASN A 158 10.95 58.57 -11.27
N PRO A 159 10.87 58.07 -12.52
CA PRO A 159 11.84 57.09 -13.04
C PRO A 159 13.31 57.56 -12.96
N ASP A 160 13.57 58.87 -13.02
CA ASP A 160 14.92 59.43 -12.93
C ASP A 160 15.57 59.26 -11.54
N ASP A 161 14.76 59.10 -10.49
CA ASP A 161 15.22 58.98 -9.10
C ASP A 161 15.49 57.52 -8.69
N MET A 162 15.00 56.55 -9.48
CA MET A 162 15.09 55.11 -9.16
C MET A 162 16.53 54.58 -9.13
N ASP A 163 17.42 55.13 -9.98
CA ASP A 163 18.86 54.82 -10.02
C ASP A 163 19.59 55.11 -8.70
N GLN A 164 19.00 55.96 -7.84
CA GLN A 164 19.50 56.22 -6.50
C GLN A 164 18.64 55.54 -5.43
N GLY A 165 17.32 55.54 -5.62
CA GLY A 165 16.34 55.02 -4.66
C GLY A 165 16.47 53.52 -4.38
N TYR A 166 16.47 52.70 -5.43
CA TYR A 166 16.52 51.23 -5.29
C TYR A 166 17.82 50.75 -4.63
N PRO A 167 19.02 51.24 -5.02
CA PRO A 167 20.27 50.90 -4.34
C PRO A 167 20.29 51.35 -2.87
N MET A 168 19.77 52.54 -2.58
CA MET A 168 19.70 53.06 -1.21
C MET A 168 18.78 52.21 -0.32
N PHE A 169 17.62 51.77 -0.83
CA PHE A 169 16.77 50.85 -0.08
C PHE A 169 17.45 49.49 0.15
N GLY A 170 18.13 48.96 -0.85
CA GLY A 170 18.93 47.73 -0.71
C GLY A 170 20.02 47.84 0.36
N GLN A 171 20.67 49.01 0.48
CA GLN A 171 21.62 49.28 1.57
C GLN A 171 20.93 49.24 2.93
N TYR A 172 19.79 49.92 3.10
CA TYR A 172 19.04 49.90 4.35
C TYR A 172 18.55 48.49 4.73
N LEU A 173 18.08 47.69 3.77
CA LEU A 173 17.73 46.28 4.01
C LEU A 173 18.94 45.50 4.57
N ASN A 174 20.12 45.67 3.99
CA ASN A 174 21.35 45.03 4.49
C ASN A 174 21.78 45.54 5.87
N GLU A 175 21.63 46.83 6.15
CA GLU A 175 22.00 47.45 7.44
C GLU A 175 21.15 46.94 8.61
N THR A 176 19.93 46.45 8.35
CA THR A 176 19.10 45.80 9.40
C THR A 176 19.73 44.52 9.96
N GLY A 177 20.65 43.90 9.22
CA GLY A 177 21.29 42.62 9.57
C GLY A 177 20.41 41.38 9.37
N ARG A 178 19.17 41.53 8.86
CA ARG A 178 18.31 40.40 8.49
C ARG A 178 18.47 40.09 7.00
N PRO A 179 18.82 38.85 6.61
CA PRO A 179 18.87 38.46 5.20
C PRO A 179 17.47 38.53 4.57
N MET A 180 17.31 39.36 3.54
CA MET A 180 16.05 39.55 2.82
C MET A 180 16.32 39.50 1.31
N VAL A 181 15.62 38.60 0.59
CA VAL A 181 15.65 38.57 -0.87
C VAL A 181 15.01 39.84 -1.41
N TYR A 182 15.71 40.57 -2.28
CA TYR A 182 15.21 41.83 -2.82
C TYR A 182 14.76 41.68 -4.27
N SER A 183 13.45 41.74 -4.49
CA SER A 183 12.79 41.67 -5.80
C SER A 183 12.42 43.07 -6.28
N CYS A 184 13.01 43.49 -7.40
CA CYS A 184 12.90 44.85 -7.91
C CYS A 184 12.10 44.92 -9.20
N SER A 185 11.01 45.69 -9.24
CA SER A 185 10.34 45.97 -10.52
C SER A 185 10.94 47.15 -11.28
N TRP A 186 12.07 47.70 -10.81
CA TRP A 186 12.76 48.88 -11.33
C TRP A 186 12.87 48.92 -12.87
N PRO A 187 13.31 47.87 -13.59
CA PRO A 187 13.51 47.97 -15.04
C PRO A 187 12.23 48.28 -15.82
N ASP A 188 11.07 47.78 -15.38
CA ASP A 188 9.78 47.99 -16.05
C ASP A 188 9.34 49.46 -16.10
N TYR A 189 9.80 50.28 -15.14
CA TYR A 189 9.45 51.68 -15.03
C TYR A 189 10.39 52.63 -15.80
N GLN A 190 11.46 52.11 -16.41
CA GLN A 190 12.45 52.89 -17.14
C GLN A 190 12.54 52.49 -18.62
N GLN A 191 12.72 53.48 -19.51
CA GLN A 191 12.94 53.19 -20.93
C GLN A 191 14.30 52.56 -21.23
N ASN A 192 15.33 52.90 -20.44
CA ASN A 192 16.71 52.44 -20.62
C ASN A 192 17.31 52.05 -19.26
N PRO A 193 16.90 50.90 -18.68
CA PRO A 193 17.35 50.50 -17.36
C PRO A 193 18.86 50.23 -17.31
N ASN A 194 19.50 50.65 -16.23
CA ASN A 194 20.94 50.50 -16.04
C ASN A 194 21.28 49.21 -15.28
N TYR A 195 21.43 48.10 -16.02
CA TYR A 195 21.71 46.79 -15.42
C TYR A 195 23.05 46.70 -14.66
N ASN A 196 23.99 47.62 -14.89
CA ASN A 196 25.21 47.68 -14.07
C ASN A 196 24.93 48.09 -12.62
N LEU A 197 23.79 48.74 -12.35
CA LEU A 197 23.34 49.07 -11.00
C LEU A 197 22.36 48.04 -10.46
N ILE A 198 21.48 47.49 -11.32
CA ILE A 198 20.44 46.53 -10.90
C ILE A 198 21.06 45.20 -10.44
N VAL A 199 21.95 44.60 -11.26
CA VAL A 199 22.55 43.28 -11.01
C VAL A 199 23.24 43.16 -9.63
N PRO A 200 24.05 44.13 -9.17
CA PRO A 200 24.69 44.06 -7.85
C PRO A 200 23.77 44.50 -6.69
N VAL A 201 22.53 44.91 -6.93
CA VAL A 201 21.61 45.44 -5.90
C VAL A 201 20.44 44.51 -5.64
N CYS A 202 19.84 43.95 -6.69
CA CYS A 202 18.61 43.18 -6.62
C CYS A 202 18.90 41.68 -6.80
N ASN A 203 18.18 40.83 -6.07
CA ASN A 203 18.27 39.38 -6.25
C ASN A 203 17.45 38.87 -7.45
N LEU A 204 16.46 39.66 -7.88
CA LEU A 204 15.67 39.41 -9.07
C LEU A 204 14.98 40.70 -9.51
N TRP A 205 14.61 40.78 -10.79
CA TRP A 205 13.92 41.95 -11.31
C TRP A 205 12.94 41.66 -12.46
N ARG A 206 11.82 42.39 -12.45
CA ARG A 206 10.82 42.33 -13.51
C ARG A 206 11.20 43.27 -14.65
N ASN A 207 11.27 42.75 -15.87
CA ASN A 207 11.67 43.52 -17.07
C ASN A 207 10.49 43.99 -17.94
N TYR A 208 9.28 43.48 -17.67
CA TYR A 208 8.13 43.71 -18.53
C TYR A 208 6.82 43.69 -17.73
N ALA A 209 5.70 43.93 -18.40
CA ALA A 209 4.39 44.14 -17.82
C ALA A 209 3.90 43.02 -16.88
N ASP A 210 3.02 43.40 -15.95
CA ASP A 210 2.30 42.49 -15.07
C ASP A 210 1.48 41.45 -15.85
N ILE A 211 1.61 40.19 -15.46
CA ILE A 211 0.86 39.09 -16.05
C ILE A 211 -0.63 39.19 -15.72
N GLN A 212 -1.46 38.84 -16.71
CA GLN A 212 -2.92 38.77 -16.58
C GLN A 212 -3.39 37.33 -16.83
N ASP A 213 -4.49 36.90 -16.20
CA ASP A 213 -5.14 35.59 -16.43
C ASP A 213 -5.69 35.44 -17.87
N SER A 214 -4.79 35.37 -18.85
CA SER A 214 -5.11 35.25 -20.27
C SER A 214 -3.91 34.70 -21.04
N TRP A 215 -4.20 33.89 -22.05
CA TRP A 215 -3.16 33.36 -22.94
C TRP A 215 -2.38 34.47 -23.67
N ALA A 216 -3.06 35.54 -24.07
CA ALA A 216 -2.43 36.66 -24.77
C ALA A 216 -1.32 37.32 -23.93
N SER A 217 -1.56 37.53 -22.63
CA SER A 217 -0.56 38.10 -21.73
C SER A 217 0.65 37.17 -21.55
N VAL A 218 0.43 35.87 -21.35
CA VAL A 218 1.51 34.88 -21.27
C VAL A 218 2.37 34.90 -22.54
N THR A 219 1.73 34.90 -23.71
CA THR A 219 2.47 34.90 -24.99
C THR A 219 3.25 36.18 -25.24
N ASP A 220 2.71 37.33 -24.85
CA ASP A 220 3.32 38.64 -25.02
C ASP A 220 4.58 38.77 -24.16
N ILE A 221 4.51 38.32 -22.90
CA ILE A 221 5.68 38.23 -22.00
C ILE A 221 6.74 37.29 -22.59
N MET A 222 6.34 36.11 -23.08
CA MET A 222 7.27 35.17 -23.70
C MET A 222 7.99 35.79 -24.92
N ASP A 223 7.25 36.50 -25.78
CA ASP A 223 7.82 37.16 -26.95
C ASP A 223 8.76 38.30 -26.54
N HIS A 224 8.43 39.09 -25.51
CA HIS A 224 9.34 40.11 -24.96
C HIS A 224 10.68 39.51 -24.52
N TYR A 225 10.65 38.45 -23.72
CA TYR A 225 11.87 37.80 -23.24
C TYR A 225 12.67 37.14 -24.36
N ALA A 226 12.01 36.60 -25.37
CA ALA A 226 12.66 36.04 -26.54
C ALA A 226 13.32 37.11 -27.42
N ASP A 227 12.63 38.22 -27.65
CA ASP A 227 13.07 39.29 -28.56
C ASP A 227 14.20 40.14 -27.94
N ASN A 228 14.31 40.15 -26.60
CA ASN A 228 15.36 40.86 -25.86
C ASN A 228 16.42 39.92 -25.23
N GLN A 229 16.42 38.63 -25.61
CA GLN A 229 17.23 37.60 -24.95
C GLN A 229 18.74 37.87 -24.97
N ASP A 230 19.27 38.50 -26.03
CA ASP A 230 20.70 38.80 -26.18
C ASP A 230 21.20 39.79 -25.12
N GLN A 231 20.31 40.65 -24.62
CA GLN A 231 20.59 41.58 -23.52
C GLN A 231 20.28 40.95 -22.16
N LEU A 232 19.16 40.23 -22.04
CA LEU A 232 18.64 39.77 -20.74
C LEU A 232 19.31 38.48 -20.25
N SER A 233 19.50 37.47 -21.11
CA SER A 233 20.03 36.16 -20.72
C SER A 233 21.40 36.24 -20.03
N PRO A 234 22.38 37.06 -20.49
CA PRO A 234 23.68 37.18 -19.83
C PRO A 234 23.65 37.83 -18.44
N LEU A 235 22.55 38.48 -18.08
CA LEU A 235 22.40 39.18 -16.80
C LEU A 235 21.82 38.28 -15.70
N ALA A 236 21.23 37.13 -16.06
CA ALA A 236 20.68 36.17 -15.12
C ALA A 236 21.73 35.18 -14.64
N GLY A 237 21.65 34.80 -13.37
CA GLY A 237 22.54 33.82 -12.75
C GLY A 237 22.26 33.65 -11.25
N PRO A 238 23.01 32.77 -10.57
CA PRO A 238 22.88 32.55 -9.13
C PRO A 238 22.92 33.86 -8.34
N GLY A 239 21.83 34.16 -7.63
CA GLY A 239 21.67 35.37 -6.83
C GLY A 239 21.07 36.58 -7.56
N HIS A 240 20.80 36.51 -8.86
CA HIS A 240 20.31 37.62 -9.67
C HIS A 240 19.49 37.15 -10.91
N TRP A 241 18.16 37.16 -10.82
CA TRP A 241 17.28 36.52 -11.83
C TRP A 241 16.41 37.50 -12.61
N ASN A 242 16.19 37.21 -13.89
CA ASN A 242 15.13 37.86 -14.66
C ASN A 242 13.77 37.28 -14.27
N ASP A 243 12.81 38.15 -13.96
CA ASP A 243 11.47 37.78 -13.50
C ASP A 243 10.40 38.05 -14.59
N PRO A 244 9.90 37.03 -15.29
CA PRO A 244 8.77 37.13 -16.21
C PRO A 244 7.40 37.16 -15.52
N ASP A 245 7.36 37.38 -14.20
CA ASP A 245 6.16 37.47 -13.37
C ASP A 245 5.47 36.10 -13.13
N MET A 246 4.36 36.12 -12.40
CA MET A 246 3.72 34.97 -11.76
C MET A 246 3.28 33.83 -12.70
N LEU A 247 3.19 32.62 -12.14
CA LEU A 247 2.51 31.47 -12.74
C LEU A 247 1.00 31.51 -12.44
N ILE A 248 0.19 31.49 -13.49
CA ILE A 248 -1.29 31.51 -13.42
C ILE A 248 -1.89 30.12 -13.72
N ILE A 249 -1.08 29.08 -13.55
CA ILE A 249 -1.43 27.69 -13.84
C ILE A 249 -2.55 27.23 -12.91
N GLY A 250 -3.72 26.94 -13.49
CA GLY A 250 -4.93 26.55 -12.75
C GLY A 250 -5.93 27.67 -12.50
N ASN A 251 -5.64 28.90 -12.95
CA ASN A 251 -6.64 29.98 -13.06
C ASN A 251 -7.56 29.74 -14.26
N PHE A 252 -8.37 30.74 -14.64
CA PHE A 252 -9.44 30.56 -15.62
C PHE A 252 -9.01 30.80 -17.06
N GLY A 253 -7.96 31.60 -17.27
CA GLY A 253 -7.53 32.10 -18.57
C GLY A 253 -6.68 31.14 -19.39
N LEU A 254 -6.13 30.09 -18.77
CA LEU A 254 -5.30 29.09 -19.44
C LEU A 254 -5.96 27.71 -19.54
N SER A 255 -5.93 27.15 -20.74
CA SER A 255 -6.15 25.71 -20.93
C SER A 255 -4.99 24.90 -20.33
N TYR A 256 -5.22 23.60 -20.14
CA TYR A 256 -4.19 22.67 -19.65
C TYR A 256 -2.90 22.72 -20.49
N GLU A 257 -3.02 22.74 -21.82
CA GLU A 257 -1.87 22.77 -22.73
C GLU A 257 -1.12 24.11 -22.64
N GLN A 258 -1.84 25.23 -22.54
CA GLN A 258 -1.24 26.55 -22.34
C GLN A 258 -0.52 26.65 -20.99
N SER A 259 -1.05 26.00 -19.95
CA SER A 259 -0.37 25.90 -18.65
C SER A 259 0.92 25.09 -18.72
N ARG A 260 0.97 23.97 -19.48
CA ARG A 260 2.22 23.25 -19.77
C ARG A 260 3.22 24.16 -20.48
N THR A 261 2.75 24.96 -21.43
CA THR A 261 3.59 25.92 -22.15
C THR A 261 4.20 26.99 -21.24
N GLN A 262 3.40 27.61 -20.36
CA GLN A 262 3.93 28.58 -19.40
C GLN A 262 5.01 27.94 -18.51
N MET A 263 4.73 26.77 -17.92
CA MET A 263 5.68 26.09 -17.04
C MET A 263 7.00 25.75 -17.75
N ALA A 264 6.93 25.22 -18.98
CA ALA A 264 8.11 24.85 -19.76
C ALA A 264 9.02 26.05 -20.05
N VAL A 265 8.43 27.19 -20.43
CA VAL A 265 9.19 28.39 -20.80
C VAL A 265 9.80 29.04 -19.56
N TRP A 266 9.05 29.16 -18.45
CA TRP A 266 9.58 29.68 -17.20
C TRP A 266 10.72 28.80 -16.66
N ALA A 267 10.61 27.47 -16.82
CA ALA A 267 11.69 26.56 -16.47
C ALA A 267 12.94 26.77 -17.33
N VAL A 268 12.78 26.91 -18.64
CA VAL A 268 13.91 27.18 -19.56
C VAL A 268 14.52 28.56 -19.34
N LEU A 269 13.74 29.56 -18.94
CA LEU A 269 14.25 30.90 -18.62
C LEU A 269 15.02 30.99 -17.31
N ALA A 270 15.04 29.93 -16.49
CA ALA A 270 15.51 30.01 -15.10
C ALA A 270 14.77 31.11 -14.29
N ALA A 271 13.48 31.25 -14.56
CA ALA A 271 12.64 32.27 -13.93
C ALA A 271 12.28 31.88 -12.48
N PRO A 272 12.01 32.87 -11.60
CA PRO A 272 11.29 32.62 -10.36
C PRO A 272 9.95 31.92 -10.63
N LEU A 273 9.61 30.88 -9.86
CA LEU A 273 8.34 30.17 -9.97
C LEU A 273 7.39 30.62 -8.85
N LEU A 274 6.85 31.83 -8.99
CA LEU A 274 5.90 32.42 -8.04
C LEU A 274 4.46 32.15 -8.50
N MET A 275 3.73 31.27 -7.81
CA MET A 275 2.36 30.92 -8.14
C MET A 275 1.39 32.01 -7.70
N SER A 276 0.41 32.34 -8.54
CA SER A 276 -0.75 33.14 -8.13
C SER A 276 -2.03 32.43 -8.55
N VAL A 277 -2.48 31.51 -7.70
CA VAL A 277 -3.63 30.63 -7.93
C VAL A 277 -4.30 30.28 -6.59
N ASP A 278 -5.60 29.98 -6.62
CA ASP A 278 -6.31 29.52 -5.42
C ASP A 278 -6.08 28.02 -5.17
N LEU A 279 -5.16 27.71 -4.25
CA LEU A 279 -4.76 26.34 -3.93
C LEU A 279 -5.87 25.49 -3.32
N ARG A 280 -6.94 26.10 -2.79
CA ARG A 280 -8.08 25.37 -2.21
C ARG A 280 -8.88 24.65 -3.28
N THR A 281 -8.87 25.17 -4.51
CA THR A 281 -9.77 24.74 -5.60
C THR A 281 -9.05 24.37 -6.89
N ILE A 282 -7.71 24.44 -6.91
CA ILE A 282 -6.91 24.04 -8.06
C ILE A 282 -7.20 22.58 -8.47
N ARG A 283 -7.43 22.35 -9.77
CA ARG A 283 -7.72 21.00 -10.27
C ARG A 283 -6.43 20.16 -10.27
N PRO A 284 -6.51 18.84 -10.00
CA PRO A 284 -5.34 17.98 -9.87
C PRO A 284 -4.34 18.07 -11.04
N GLU A 285 -4.84 18.14 -12.27
CA GLU A 285 -4.00 18.18 -13.48
C GLU A 285 -3.13 19.44 -13.58
N TYR A 286 -3.57 20.59 -13.08
CA TYR A 286 -2.76 21.82 -13.04
C TYR A 286 -1.80 21.81 -11.86
N ARG A 287 -2.23 21.23 -10.74
CA ARG A 287 -1.34 20.95 -9.59
C ARG A 287 -0.19 20.03 -9.98
N ASP A 288 -0.44 19.03 -10.83
CA ASP A 288 0.61 18.11 -11.29
C ASP A 288 1.65 18.81 -12.19
N ILE A 289 1.26 19.84 -12.96
CA ILE A 289 2.20 20.68 -13.70
C ILE A 289 3.11 21.45 -12.73
N LEU A 290 2.51 22.11 -11.73
CA LEU A 290 3.23 22.90 -10.74
C LEU A 290 4.13 22.04 -9.84
N LEU A 291 3.77 20.79 -9.57
CA LEU A 291 4.54 19.87 -8.73
C LEU A 291 5.46 18.92 -9.52
N ASN A 292 5.62 19.11 -10.84
CA ASN A 292 6.43 18.21 -11.65
C ASN A 292 7.92 18.32 -11.26
N PRO A 293 8.50 17.29 -10.61
CA PRO A 293 9.86 17.40 -10.06
C PRO A 293 10.92 17.48 -11.16
N ALA A 294 10.67 16.92 -12.34
CA ALA A 294 11.63 16.93 -13.44
C ALA A 294 11.71 18.31 -14.10
N VAL A 295 10.58 18.99 -14.29
CA VAL A 295 10.55 20.36 -14.83
C VAL A 295 11.05 21.36 -13.80
N ILE A 296 10.72 21.19 -12.52
CA ILE A 296 11.31 21.98 -11.43
C ILE A 296 12.83 21.80 -11.38
N ALA A 297 13.36 20.59 -11.56
CA ALA A 297 14.81 20.36 -11.57
C ALA A 297 15.51 21.10 -12.72
N VAL A 298 14.87 21.21 -13.89
CA VAL A 298 15.37 22.07 -14.97
C VAL A 298 15.41 23.52 -14.51
N ASN A 299 14.32 24.03 -13.92
CA ASN A 299 14.25 25.41 -13.43
C ASN A 299 15.35 25.69 -12.38
N GLN A 300 15.50 24.78 -11.41
CA GLN A 300 16.39 24.87 -10.25
C GLN A 300 17.82 24.39 -10.52
N ASP A 301 18.21 24.19 -11.79
CA ASP A 301 19.57 23.75 -12.13
C ASP A 301 20.64 24.73 -11.62
N PRO A 302 21.69 24.24 -10.92
CA PRO A 302 22.65 25.08 -10.23
C PRO A 302 23.59 25.87 -11.14
N LEU A 303 23.65 25.58 -12.45
CA LEU A 303 24.40 26.43 -13.37
C LEU A 303 23.78 27.84 -13.44
N GLY A 304 22.47 27.96 -13.18
CA GLY A 304 21.76 29.23 -13.20
C GLY A 304 21.76 29.93 -14.57
N ILE A 305 22.13 29.23 -15.65
CA ILE A 305 22.15 29.79 -16.99
C ILE A 305 20.71 29.89 -17.50
N GLN A 306 20.29 31.10 -17.87
CA GLN A 306 19.00 31.33 -18.52
C GLN A 306 19.05 30.83 -19.97
N GLY A 307 18.04 30.04 -20.36
CA GLY A 307 17.86 29.56 -21.72
C GLY A 307 17.37 30.62 -22.70
N THR A 308 17.44 30.29 -24.00
CA THR A 308 17.12 31.20 -25.11
C THR A 308 16.28 30.50 -26.18
N ARG A 309 15.53 31.28 -26.96
CA ARG A 309 14.83 30.82 -28.17
C ARG A 309 15.84 30.70 -29.30
N VAL A 310 16.04 29.47 -29.78
CA VAL A 310 17.01 29.13 -30.84
C VAL A 310 16.37 28.95 -32.21
N SER A 311 15.05 28.72 -32.28
CA SER A 311 14.32 28.59 -33.54
C SER A 311 12.89 29.12 -33.43
N LYS A 312 12.40 29.74 -34.51
CA LYS A 312 11.01 30.17 -34.70
C LYS A 312 10.62 30.02 -36.17
N ALA A 313 9.83 29.01 -36.50
CA ALA A 313 9.37 28.75 -37.86
C ALA A 313 8.02 28.02 -37.88
N ASN A 314 7.11 28.37 -38.79
CA ASN A 314 5.83 27.68 -39.00
C ASN A 314 4.99 27.47 -37.73
N ASN A 315 4.92 28.49 -36.86
CA ASN A 315 4.29 28.44 -35.53
C ASN A 315 4.97 27.48 -34.53
N ILE A 316 6.13 26.93 -34.84
CA ILE A 316 6.93 26.15 -33.91
C ILE A 316 8.07 27.01 -33.38
N GLU A 317 8.24 27.02 -32.07
CA GLU A 317 9.38 27.63 -31.40
C GLU A 317 10.17 26.56 -30.64
N ILE A 318 11.49 26.65 -30.69
CA ILE A 318 12.39 25.78 -29.93
C ILE A 318 13.26 26.65 -29.04
N TRP A 319 13.29 26.30 -27.77
CA TRP A 319 14.05 26.96 -26.74
C TRP A 319 15.01 25.97 -26.09
N THR A 320 16.21 26.42 -25.75
CA THR A 320 17.23 25.56 -25.15
C THR A 320 17.86 26.24 -23.94
N ARG A 321 18.09 25.46 -22.88
CA ARG A 321 18.81 25.88 -21.68
C ARG A 321 19.95 24.90 -21.40
N PRO A 322 21.21 25.36 -21.31
CA PRO A 322 22.29 24.53 -20.75
C PRO A 322 22.01 24.20 -19.28
N ILE A 323 22.13 22.93 -18.91
CA ILE A 323 21.92 22.39 -17.57
C ILE A 323 23.02 21.40 -17.20
N SER A 324 23.08 21.02 -15.94
CA SER A 324 23.97 19.98 -15.43
C SER A 324 23.50 18.58 -15.85
N PRO A 325 24.39 17.57 -15.94
CA PRO A 325 25.85 17.67 -15.78
C PRO A 325 26.56 18.27 -17.00
N VAL A 326 27.78 18.75 -16.78
CA VAL A 326 28.69 19.30 -17.80
C VAL A 326 29.91 18.36 -17.92
N GLU A 327 30.34 18.03 -19.14
CA GLU A 327 31.51 17.18 -19.42
C GLU A 327 32.47 17.93 -20.35
N GLY A 328 33.61 18.39 -19.82
CA GLY A 328 34.52 19.25 -20.57
C GLY A 328 33.88 20.58 -20.95
N ASP A 329 33.81 20.88 -22.24
CA ASP A 329 33.12 22.05 -22.78
C ASP A 329 31.64 21.77 -23.14
N ASP A 330 31.22 20.49 -23.13
CA ASP A 330 29.86 20.08 -23.47
C ASP A 330 28.94 20.16 -22.25
N HIS A 331 27.72 20.68 -22.48
CA HIS A 331 26.67 20.77 -21.45
C HIS A 331 25.58 19.75 -21.72
N SER A 332 24.86 19.34 -20.68
CA SER A 332 23.51 18.79 -20.84
C SER A 332 22.54 19.94 -21.15
N PHE A 333 21.37 19.62 -21.69
CA PHE A 333 20.40 20.65 -22.11
C PHE A 333 18.97 20.31 -21.71
N ALA A 334 18.18 21.33 -21.41
CA ALA A 334 16.72 21.25 -21.49
C ALA A 334 16.27 21.88 -22.82
N VAL A 335 15.34 21.23 -23.51
CA VAL A 335 14.81 21.68 -24.81
C VAL A 335 13.30 21.79 -24.73
N ALA A 336 12.75 23.00 -24.78
CA ALA A 336 11.31 23.22 -24.87
C ALA A 336 10.88 23.46 -26.31
N ILE A 337 9.91 22.69 -26.78
CA ILE A 337 9.35 22.75 -28.12
C ILE A 337 7.89 23.16 -28.01
N LEU A 338 7.56 24.29 -28.60
CA LEU A 338 6.26 24.93 -28.47
C LEU A 338 5.55 24.95 -29.81
N ASN A 339 4.25 24.66 -29.78
CA ASN A 339 3.37 24.90 -30.92
C ASN A 339 2.48 26.12 -30.63
N ARG A 340 2.79 27.23 -31.29
CA ARG A 340 2.06 28.51 -31.21
C ARG A 340 0.75 28.51 -32.01
N GLY A 341 0.44 27.45 -32.75
CA GLY A 341 -0.86 27.31 -33.40
C GLY A 341 -1.97 27.10 -32.36
N GLU A 342 -3.11 27.78 -32.51
CA GLU A 342 -4.25 27.66 -31.56
C GLU A 342 -5.38 26.76 -32.07
N GLY A 343 -5.28 26.26 -33.30
CA GLY A 343 -6.27 25.38 -33.90
C GLY A 343 -5.64 24.36 -34.85
N GLY A 344 -6.38 23.29 -35.15
CA GLY A 344 -5.94 22.22 -36.04
C GLY A 344 -5.59 20.92 -35.30
N THR A 345 -4.84 20.05 -35.97
CA THR A 345 -4.32 18.79 -35.42
C THR A 345 -2.96 19.03 -34.76
N PRO A 346 -2.44 18.07 -33.96
CA PRO A 346 -1.06 18.12 -33.49
C PRO A 346 -0.08 18.32 -34.64
N ALA A 347 0.99 19.09 -34.39
CA ALA A 347 2.05 19.31 -35.36
C ALA A 347 3.17 18.28 -35.12
N ASP A 348 3.62 17.63 -36.19
CA ASP A 348 4.84 16.82 -36.18
C ASP A 348 6.05 17.76 -36.27
N VAL A 349 6.81 17.83 -35.18
CA VAL A 349 8.02 18.64 -35.07
C VAL A 349 9.24 17.74 -35.17
N GLU A 350 10.06 17.97 -36.19
CA GLU A 350 11.37 17.33 -36.34
C GLU A 350 12.42 18.14 -35.58
N LEU A 351 13.06 17.50 -34.61
CA LEU A 351 14.19 18.05 -33.85
C LEU A 351 15.46 17.31 -34.23
N GLU A 352 16.45 18.06 -34.72
CA GLU A 352 17.82 17.60 -34.92
C GLU A 352 18.72 18.33 -33.90
N PRO A 353 19.29 17.64 -32.90
CA PRO A 353 19.99 18.31 -31.79
C PRO A 353 21.12 19.25 -32.25
N GLY A 354 21.89 18.87 -33.27
CA GLY A 354 22.99 19.70 -33.80
C GLY A 354 22.51 21.04 -34.37
N LYS A 355 21.29 21.12 -34.92
CA LYS A 355 20.71 22.38 -35.43
C LYS A 355 20.25 23.33 -34.32
N VAL A 356 20.06 22.84 -33.11
CA VAL A 356 19.63 23.62 -31.94
C VAL A 356 20.76 23.81 -30.92
N GLY A 357 22.01 23.56 -31.32
CA GLY A 357 23.19 23.84 -30.49
C GLY A 357 23.67 22.68 -29.61
N LEU A 358 23.02 21.51 -29.68
CA LEU A 358 23.38 20.30 -28.94
C LEU A 358 24.38 19.47 -29.76
N ASN A 359 25.68 19.67 -29.51
CA ASN A 359 26.76 19.20 -30.38
C ASN A 359 27.65 18.09 -29.81
N ALA A 360 27.32 17.54 -28.63
CA ALA A 360 28.14 16.49 -28.01
C ALA A 360 28.27 15.27 -28.93
N VAL A 361 29.51 14.84 -29.19
CA VAL A 361 29.83 13.81 -30.20
C VAL A 361 29.16 12.46 -29.88
N ASN A 362 29.07 12.13 -28.59
CA ASN A 362 28.45 10.89 -28.12
C ASN A 362 26.91 10.94 -28.08
N GLY A 363 26.32 12.10 -28.35
CA GLY A 363 24.89 12.35 -28.25
C GLY A 363 24.40 12.54 -26.82
N TYR A 364 23.07 12.58 -26.71
CA TYR A 364 22.35 12.88 -25.49
C TYR A 364 21.31 11.80 -25.22
N ASN A 365 21.13 11.42 -23.96
CA ASN A 365 19.97 10.65 -23.54
C ASN A 365 18.78 11.61 -23.38
N MET A 366 17.79 11.51 -24.27
CA MET A 366 16.66 12.43 -24.33
C MET A 366 15.38 11.86 -23.71
N THR A 367 14.68 12.64 -22.87
CA THR A 367 13.42 12.25 -22.21
C THR A 367 12.43 13.41 -22.15
N ASP A 368 11.17 13.22 -22.54
CA ASP A 368 10.08 14.19 -22.31
C ASP A 368 9.70 14.21 -20.83
N LEU A 369 9.74 15.39 -20.20
CA LEU A 369 9.59 15.55 -18.76
C LEU A 369 8.13 15.68 -18.29
N PHE A 370 7.20 15.99 -19.19
CA PHE A 370 5.78 16.03 -18.83
C PHE A 370 5.17 14.64 -18.91
N ASP A 371 5.49 13.89 -19.97
CA ASP A 371 4.90 12.58 -20.23
C ASP A 371 5.83 11.40 -19.83
N ASN A 372 7.06 11.71 -19.36
CA ASN A 372 8.09 10.77 -18.94
C ASN A 372 8.45 9.73 -20.02
N VAL A 373 8.50 10.18 -21.28
CA VAL A 373 8.77 9.33 -22.44
C VAL A 373 10.25 9.43 -22.80
N ALA A 374 10.97 8.31 -22.68
CA ALA A 374 12.37 8.24 -23.09
C ALA A 374 12.48 8.09 -24.62
N HIS A 375 13.22 8.99 -25.25
CA HIS A 375 13.60 8.91 -26.67
C HIS A 375 14.93 8.19 -26.88
N GLY A 376 15.64 7.86 -25.79
CA GLY A 376 16.91 7.15 -25.81
C GLY A 376 18.06 8.06 -26.23
N VAL A 377 19.14 7.45 -26.72
CA VAL A 377 20.35 8.16 -27.13
C VAL A 377 20.17 8.77 -28.52
N VAL A 378 20.30 10.09 -28.62
CA VAL A 378 20.14 10.88 -29.85
C VAL A 378 21.44 11.64 -30.12
N LYS A 379 22.07 11.39 -31.27
CA LYS A 379 23.29 12.10 -31.69
C LYS A 379 22.95 13.44 -32.35
N PRO A 380 23.92 14.37 -32.47
CA PRO A 380 23.68 15.68 -33.08
C PRO A 380 23.08 15.64 -34.49
N THR A 381 23.37 14.60 -35.27
CA THR A 381 22.88 14.39 -36.63
C THR A 381 21.61 13.56 -36.73
N ASP A 382 21.14 12.99 -35.62
CA ASP A 382 19.91 12.21 -35.60
C ASP A 382 18.71 13.16 -35.58
N THR A 383 17.56 12.68 -36.08
CA THR A 383 16.31 13.44 -36.05
C THR A 383 15.29 12.69 -35.23
N ILE A 384 14.69 13.36 -34.25
CA ILE A 384 13.52 12.87 -33.52
C ILE A 384 12.28 13.63 -33.97
N THR A 385 11.15 12.94 -34.05
CA THR A 385 9.86 13.55 -34.37
C THR A 385 8.97 13.53 -33.14
N LEU A 386 8.41 14.68 -32.80
CA LEU A 386 7.54 14.89 -31.64
C LEU A 386 6.20 15.44 -32.10
N GLN A 387 5.11 14.91 -31.55
CA GLN A 387 3.78 15.46 -31.80
C GLN A 387 3.43 16.48 -30.74
N VAL A 388 3.32 17.75 -31.12
CA VAL A 388 3.01 18.84 -30.18
C VAL A 388 1.63 19.40 -30.49
N ASN A 389 0.71 19.29 -29.51
CA ASN A 389 -0.66 19.80 -29.62
C ASN A 389 -0.68 21.33 -29.85
N PRO A 390 -1.73 21.88 -30.48
CA PRO A 390 -1.93 23.33 -30.55
C PRO A 390 -1.86 23.99 -29.16
N SER A 391 -1.13 25.10 -29.05
CA SER A 391 -0.86 25.85 -27.81
C SER A 391 -0.14 25.08 -26.70
N ALA A 392 0.38 23.89 -27.00
CA ALA A 392 1.10 23.04 -26.05
C ALA A 392 2.61 23.19 -26.18
N ALA A 393 3.29 22.71 -25.14
CA ALA A 393 4.74 22.52 -25.14
C ALA A 393 5.11 21.11 -24.67
N SER A 394 6.13 20.56 -25.32
CA SER A 394 6.94 19.47 -24.79
C SER A 394 8.24 20.05 -24.25
N ILE A 395 8.72 19.53 -23.13
CA ILE A 395 10.03 19.87 -22.59
C ILE A 395 10.83 18.59 -22.42
N LEU A 396 12.01 18.55 -23.03
CA LEU A 396 12.91 17.41 -23.03
C LEU A 396 14.10 17.71 -22.13
N SER A 397 14.55 16.75 -21.34
CA SER A 397 15.95 16.72 -20.89
C SER A 397 16.80 16.02 -21.94
N ALA A 398 18.02 16.51 -22.16
CA ALA A 398 19.04 15.96 -23.03
C ALA A 398 20.33 15.84 -22.22
N LEU A 399 20.52 14.71 -21.56
CA LEU A 399 21.66 14.48 -20.66
C LEU A 399 22.84 13.90 -21.42
N LEU A 400 24.06 14.38 -21.17
CA LEU A 400 25.28 13.85 -21.77
C LEU A 400 25.50 12.37 -21.45
N LEU A 401 25.99 11.60 -22.42
CA LEU A 401 26.48 10.24 -22.19
C LEU A 401 27.96 10.25 -21.81
N ALA A 402 28.27 9.77 -20.60
CA ALA A 402 29.65 9.56 -20.16
C ALA A 402 30.41 8.63 -21.13
N LEU A 403 31.64 8.99 -21.48
CA LEU A 403 32.54 8.23 -22.37
C LEU A 403 32.82 6.81 -21.85
N ALA A 404 32.25 5.79 -22.52
CA ALA A 404 32.77 4.42 -22.46
C ALA A 404 33.88 4.27 -23.53
N LEU A 405 35.14 4.18 -23.11
CA LEU A 405 36.27 3.96 -24.01
C LEU A 405 36.16 2.61 -24.74
N GLU A 406 36.25 2.67 -26.07
CA GLU A 406 36.11 1.57 -27.03
C GLU A 406 37.21 0.50 -26.92
N SER A 407 36.81 -0.76 -27.10
CA SER A 407 37.68 -1.94 -27.19
C SER A 407 38.12 -2.23 -28.64
N LEU A 408 39.38 -2.64 -28.83
CA LEU A 408 39.86 -3.30 -30.05
C LEU A 408 39.90 -4.84 -29.87
N PRO A 409 39.78 -5.62 -30.95
CA PRO A 409 39.14 -6.94 -30.94
C PRO A 409 40.11 -8.11 -30.75
N GLY A 410 39.66 -9.14 -30.02
CA GLY A 410 40.36 -10.44 -29.97
C GLY A 410 39.84 -11.39 -28.88
N ASP A 411 38.74 -12.08 -29.19
CA ASP A 411 38.30 -13.37 -28.62
C ASP A 411 37.87 -13.48 -27.13
N PRO A 412 37.06 -14.52 -26.80
CA PRO A 412 35.91 -14.34 -25.91
C PRO A 412 36.07 -14.89 -24.50
N LEU A 413 35.13 -14.43 -23.66
CA LEU A 413 34.56 -15.02 -22.45
C LEU A 413 35.05 -14.58 -21.06
N GLU A 414 34.03 -14.39 -20.22
CA GLU A 414 33.98 -14.23 -18.76
C GLU A 414 34.28 -12.84 -18.18
N ILE A 415 33.18 -12.13 -17.86
CA ILE A 415 33.18 -10.91 -17.05
C ILE A 415 33.53 -11.31 -15.61
N HIS A 416 34.83 -11.25 -15.31
CA HIS A 416 35.37 -11.14 -13.96
C HIS A 416 35.76 -9.67 -13.71
N ILE A 417 34.99 -8.97 -12.88
CA ILE A 417 35.35 -7.63 -12.41
C ILE A 417 36.42 -7.80 -11.32
N SER A 418 37.68 -7.60 -11.70
CA SER A 418 38.80 -7.48 -10.77
C SER A 418 39.29 -6.03 -10.71
N VAL A 419 38.99 -5.37 -9.59
CA VAL A 419 39.58 -4.09 -9.17
C VAL A 419 40.99 -4.35 -8.66
N TYR A 420 42.03 -3.64 -9.15
CA TYR A 420 43.20 -3.21 -8.36
C TYR A 420 44.20 -2.40 -9.23
N GLY A 421 44.76 -1.31 -8.68
CA GLY A 421 46.00 -0.75 -9.21
C GLY A 421 46.45 0.68 -8.83
N SER A 422 46.54 1.00 -7.53
CA SER A 422 47.54 1.87 -6.86
C SER A 422 48.39 2.93 -7.63
N VAL A 423 48.43 4.16 -7.10
CA VAL A 423 49.61 5.07 -7.17
C VAL A 423 49.91 5.64 -5.78
N THR A 424 51.19 5.60 -5.38
CA THR A 424 51.77 6.12 -4.13
C THR A 424 52.00 7.65 -4.14
N PRO A 425 52.17 8.30 -2.97
CA PRO A 425 51.77 9.70 -2.73
C PRO A 425 52.93 10.71 -2.69
N GLN A 426 52.66 11.96 -3.06
CA GLN A 426 53.33 13.13 -2.47
C GLN A 426 52.46 14.41 -2.56
N SER A 427 52.40 15.11 -1.41
CA SER A 427 51.80 16.43 -1.08
C SER A 427 50.26 16.58 -1.04
N GLU A 428 49.73 16.26 0.15
CA GLU A 428 48.75 16.99 0.99
C GLU A 428 47.73 17.95 0.34
N LEU A 429 46.49 17.45 0.16
CA LEU A 429 45.16 17.99 0.55
C LEU A 429 44.08 17.10 -0.10
N PRO A 430 43.01 16.65 0.59
CA PRO A 430 42.26 15.47 0.14
C PRO A 430 41.22 15.77 -0.95
N ALA A 431 41.52 15.28 -2.16
CA ALA A 431 40.54 15.00 -3.21
C ALA A 431 39.85 13.65 -2.92
N VAL A 432 38.80 13.68 -2.10
CA VAL A 432 37.85 12.57 -1.90
C VAL A 432 36.47 13.18 -1.67
N ASP A 433 35.77 13.57 -2.75
CA ASP A 433 34.33 13.91 -2.65
C ASP A 433 33.54 13.92 -3.97
N VAL A 434 34.16 13.67 -5.14
CA VAL A 434 33.43 13.72 -6.43
C VAL A 434 33.09 12.33 -6.98
N TRP A 435 33.89 11.31 -6.64
CA TRP A 435 33.71 9.95 -7.18
C TRP A 435 32.62 9.14 -6.44
N ASN A 436 32.47 9.34 -5.12
CA ASN A 436 31.36 8.72 -4.37
C ASN A 436 29.99 9.33 -4.73
N TRP A 437 29.96 10.59 -5.18
CA TRP A 437 28.74 11.29 -5.55
C TRP A 437 28.16 10.81 -6.90
N CYS A 438 29.02 10.44 -7.86
CA CYS A 438 28.58 9.98 -9.18
C CYS A 438 28.12 8.51 -9.20
N GLU A 439 28.73 7.63 -8.40
CA GLU A 439 28.18 6.26 -8.20
C GLU A 439 26.89 6.26 -7.37
N GLU A 440 26.74 7.20 -6.42
CA GLU A 440 25.47 7.38 -5.71
C GLU A 440 24.36 7.88 -6.63
N ILE A 441 24.59 8.86 -7.51
CA ILE A 441 23.53 9.41 -8.37
C ILE A 441 23.04 8.45 -9.46
N LEU A 442 23.93 7.71 -10.13
CA LEU A 442 23.52 6.73 -11.14
C LEU A 442 22.82 5.50 -10.53
N TYR A 443 23.12 5.17 -9.28
CA TYR A 443 22.39 4.16 -8.50
C TYR A 443 21.11 4.73 -7.85
N MET A 444 21.02 6.04 -7.60
CA MET A 444 19.87 6.74 -7.01
C MET A 444 18.78 7.12 -8.03
N MET A 445 19.10 7.27 -9.32
CA MET A 445 18.12 7.69 -10.35
C MET A 445 17.12 6.61 -10.79
N ALA A 446 17.30 5.37 -10.34
CA ALA A 446 16.19 4.42 -10.25
C ALA A 446 16.05 4.03 -8.77
N THR A 447 15.33 4.83 -7.97
CA THR A 447 14.91 4.42 -6.63
C THR A 447 14.01 3.21 -6.75
N LYS A 448 14.63 2.02 -6.75
CA LYS A 448 13.92 0.76 -6.75
C LYS A 448 13.37 0.57 -5.35
N ILE A 449 12.06 0.78 -5.20
CA ILE A 449 11.34 0.66 -3.93
C ILE A 449 10.84 -0.79 -3.79
N LEU A 450 11.14 -1.44 -2.66
CA LEU A 450 10.50 -2.71 -2.30
C LEU A 450 9.24 -2.41 -1.47
N ASN A 451 8.05 -2.80 -1.94
CA ASN A 451 6.85 -2.77 -1.10
C ASN A 451 6.82 -4.00 -0.17
N PHE A 452 6.57 -3.81 1.11
CA PHE A 452 6.50 -4.86 2.14
C PHE A 452 5.23 -4.70 2.96
N ASN A 453 4.33 -5.68 2.91
CA ASN A 453 2.99 -5.60 3.50
C ASN A 453 3.00 -6.11 4.95
N ILE A 454 2.60 -5.27 5.91
CA ILE A 454 2.53 -5.63 7.34
C ILE A 454 1.10 -5.54 7.84
N GLY A 455 0.57 -6.65 8.33
CA GLY A 455 -0.75 -6.67 8.96
C GLY A 455 -0.71 -6.13 10.38
N VAL A 456 -1.57 -5.17 10.70
CA VAL A 456 -1.78 -4.69 12.07
C VAL A 456 -3.00 -5.38 12.66
N LEU A 457 -2.77 -6.35 13.55
CA LEU A 457 -3.81 -7.22 14.13
C LEU A 457 -3.84 -7.08 15.65
N GLY A 458 -4.97 -7.40 16.27
CA GLY A 458 -5.15 -7.25 17.72
C GLY A 458 -6.59 -6.95 18.14
N HIS A 459 -6.82 -6.99 19.45
CA HIS A 459 -8.16 -6.81 20.04
C HIS A 459 -8.78 -5.43 19.74
N VAL A 460 -10.09 -5.30 19.94
CA VAL A 460 -10.79 -4.00 19.94
C VAL A 460 -10.12 -3.06 20.95
N ASP A 461 -9.96 -1.78 20.60
CA ASP A 461 -9.32 -0.76 21.42
C ASP A 461 -7.87 -1.02 21.84
N SER A 462 -7.16 -1.98 21.23
CA SER A 462 -5.71 -2.15 21.46
C SER A 462 -4.87 -1.00 20.88
N GLY A 463 -5.49 -0.13 20.06
CA GLY A 463 -4.85 1.03 19.44
C GLY A 463 -4.19 0.77 18.08
N LYS A 464 -4.69 -0.21 17.31
CA LYS A 464 -4.22 -0.56 15.95
C LYS A 464 -4.23 0.63 15.00
N THR A 465 -5.39 1.27 14.84
CA THR A 465 -5.56 2.42 13.94
C THR A 465 -4.76 3.63 14.41
N SER A 466 -4.68 3.87 15.72
CA SER A 466 -3.80 4.92 16.28
C SER A 466 -2.33 4.65 15.97
N LEU A 467 -1.90 3.39 16.06
CA LEU A 467 -0.53 2.98 15.73
C LEU A 467 -0.24 3.11 14.24
N ALA A 468 -1.16 2.66 13.38
CA ALA A 468 -1.06 2.84 11.94
C ALA A 468 -0.97 4.33 11.59
N LYS A 469 -1.80 5.17 12.20
CA LYS A 469 -1.76 6.63 12.01
C LYS A 469 -0.41 7.24 12.44
N SER A 470 0.14 6.84 13.58
CA SER A 470 1.44 7.34 14.05
C SER A 470 2.63 6.92 13.18
N LEU A 471 2.48 5.84 12.41
CA LEU A 471 3.53 5.33 11.51
C LEU A 471 3.42 5.87 10.08
N SER A 472 2.26 6.36 9.65
CA SER A 472 1.98 6.59 8.23
C SER A 472 2.33 8.01 7.78
N THR A 473 2.99 8.12 6.63
CA THR A 473 3.23 9.41 5.93
C THR A 473 2.28 9.60 4.75
N VAL A 474 1.75 8.52 4.18
CA VAL A 474 0.78 8.54 3.08
C VAL A 474 -0.50 7.81 3.49
N ALA A 475 -1.63 8.51 3.45
CA ALA A 475 -2.95 7.96 3.75
C ALA A 475 -3.68 7.49 2.48
N SER A 476 -4.05 6.21 2.39
CA SER A 476 -4.87 5.69 1.29
C SER A 476 -6.38 5.90 1.51
N THR A 477 -7.18 5.69 0.47
CA THR A 477 -8.60 6.07 0.31
C THR A 477 -9.58 5.57 1.39
N ALA A 478 -9.19 4.61 2.25
CA ALA A 478 -9.99 4.08 3.36
C ALA A 478 -9.35 4.24 4.76
N CYS A 479 -8.22 4.95 4.86
CA CYS A 479 -7.29 4.88 6.00
C CYS A 479 -7.86 5.39 7.35
N PHE A 480 -8.81 6.33 7.35
CA PHE A 480 -9.33 6.93 8.59
C PHE A 480 -10.85 7.09 8.52
N ASP A 481 -11.58 6.00 8.69
CA ASP A 481 -13.03 5.97 8.94
C ASP A 481 -13.85 7.00 8.14
N LYS A 482 -13.68 7.06 6.81
CA LYS A 482 -14.49 7.97 5.96
C LYS A 482 -15.96 7.53 5.87
N ASN A 483 -16.24 6.25 6.12
CA ASN A 483 -17.60 5.70 6.09
C ASN A 483 -18.42 6.22 7.30
N PRO A 484 -19.60 6.84 7.10
CA PRO A 484 -20.46 7.33 8.17
C PRO A 484 -20.73 6.31 9.29
N GLN A 485 -20.88 5.04 8.94
CA GLN A 485 -21.12 3.96 9.93
C GLN A 485 -19.89 3.65 10.80
N SER A 486 -18.67 3.82 10.27
CA SER A 486 -17.44 3.67 11.05
C SER A 486 -17.26 4.85 12.01
N LYS A 487 -17.59 6.08 11.59
CA LYS A 487 -17.56 7.28 12.44
C LYS A 487 -18.57 7.22 13.58
N GLU A 488 -19.78 6.73 13.33
CA GLU A 488 -20.81 6.55 14.37
C GLU A 488 -20.42 5.50 15.42
N ARG A 489 -19.63 4.49 15.03
CA ARG A 489 -19.29 3.36 15.90
C ARG A 489 -17.88 3.40 16.48
N GLY A 490 -17.01 4.30 16.00
CA GLY A 490 -15.62 4.44 16.44
C GLY A 490 -14.76 3.19 16.22
N ILE A 491 -15.08 2.36 15.21
CA ILE A 491 -14.38 1.09 14.92
C ILE A 491 -14.03 0.96 13.44
N THR A 492 -12.88 0.37 13.16
CA THR A 492 -12.47 -0.08 11.82
C THR A 492 -13.38 -1.21 11.34
N ILE A 493 -14.08 -0.99 10.22
CA ILE A 493 -15.03 -1.96 9.63
C ILE A 493 -14.41 -2.72 8.44
N ASP A 494 -13.59 -2.03 7.66
CA ASP A 494 -12.91 -2.55 6.46
C ASP A 494 -11.40 -2.62 6.66
N LEU A 495 -10.67 -3.28 5.74
CA LEU A 495 -9.21 -3.25 5.78
C LEU A 495 -8.73 -1.82 5.50
N GLY A 496 -8.06 -1.21 6.47
CA GLY A 496 -7.41 0.09 6.31
C GLY A 496 -6.03 -0.10 5.69
N PHE A 497 -5.68 0.74 4.71
CA PHE A 497 -4.36 0.70 4.10
C PHE A 497 -3.67 2.04 4.27
N SER A 498 -2.44 1.99 4.76
CA SER A 498 -1.59 3.15 4.93
C SER A 498 -0.16 2.77 4.62
N SER A 499 0.69 3.75 4.33
CA SER A 499 2.08 3.44 4.01
C SER A 499 3.04 4.52 4.49
N PHE A 500 4.28 4.11 4.66
CA PHE A 500 5.41 4.99 4.88
C PHE A 500 6.66 4.36 4.27
N VAL A 501 7.63 5.20 3.90
CA VAL A 501 8.87 4.80 3.24
C VAL A 501 10.03 5.02 4.20
N VAL A 502 10.95 4.07 4.23
CA VAL A 502 12.21 4.16 4.97
C VAL A 502 13.37 3.73 4.09
N ASP A 503 14.59 4.12 4.44
CA ASP A 503 15.79 3.62 3.76
C ASP A 503 15.89 2.10 3.89
N ALA A 504 16.18 1.41 2.79
CA ALA A 504 16.30 -0.04 2.80
C ALA A 504 17.44 -0.50 3.74
N PRO A 505 17.23 -1.53 4.58
CA PRO A 505 18.32 -2.16 5.34
C PRO A 505 19.25 -2.95 4.41
N ASP A 506 20.47 -3.27 4.86
CA ASP A 506 21.51 -3.91 4.03
C ASP A 506 21.05 -5.21 3.35
N GLN A 507 20.25 -6.00 4.05
CA GLN A 507 19.66 -7.25 3.53
C GLN A 507 18.64 -7.06 2.39
N VAL A 508 18.06 -5.86 2.27
CA VAL A 508 17.17 -5.48 1.16
C VAL A 508 17.95 -4.76 0.06
N LYS A 509 18.96 -3.97 0.44
CA LYS A 509 19.91 -3.32 -0.48
C LYS A 509 20.68 -4.34 -1.34
N THR A 510 21.04 -5.49 -0.79
CA THR A 510 21.67 -6.60 -1.54
C THR A 510 20.79 -7.15 -2.67
N GLY A 511 19.47 -6.93 -2.62
CA GLY A 511 18.52 -7.25 -3.70
C GLY A 511 18.36 -6.15 -4.75
N GLY A 512 19.15 -5.07 -4.66
CA GLY A 512 19.11 -3.92 -5.57
C GLY A 512 18.00 -2.92 -5.28
N TYR A 513 17.46 -2.88 -4.05
CA TYR A 513 16.42 -1.94 -3.63
C TYR A 513 16.99 -0.87 -2.69
N ASN A 514 16.72 0.40 -2.98
CA ASN A 514 17.28 1.55 -2.24
C ASN A 514 16.35 2.01 -1.12
N GLN A 515 15.06 1.81 -1.30
CA GLN A 515 14.02 2.20 -0.37
C GLN A 515 13.10 1.02 -0.06
N LEU A 516 12.62 0.97 1.17
CA LEU A 516 11.67 -0.01 1.66
C LEU A 516 10.39 0.72 2.03
N GLN A 517 9.31 0.41 1.32
CA GLN A 517 7.98 0.92 1.63
C GLN A 517 7.24 -0.10 2.49
N PHE A 518 6.84 0.30 3.69
CA PHE A 518 5.93 -0.49 4.52
C PHE A 518 4.49 -0.11 4.19
N THR A 519 3.71 -1.08 3.72
CA THR A 519 2.26 -0.93 3.56
C THR A 519 1.58 -1.61 4.75
N LEU A 520 0.99 -0.81 5.62
CA LEU A 520 0.25 -1.27 6.79
C LEU A 520 -1.17 -1.66 6.40
N VAL A 521 -1.55 -2.89 6.74
CA VAL A 521 -2.90 -3.44 6.56
C VAL A 521 -3.59 -3.46 7.92
N ASP A 522 -4.31 -2.39 8.25
CA ASP A 522 -5.08 -2.26 9.49
C ASP A 522 -6.30 -3.19 9.45
N CYS A 523 -6.24 -4.26 10.23
CA CYS A 523 -7.29 -5.26 10.29
C CYS A 523 -8.33 -4.88 11.35
N PRO A 524 -9.63 -5.08 11.07
CA PRO A 524 -10.68 -4.78 12.05
C PRO A 524 -10.52 -5.63 13.32
N GLY A 525 -10.73 -5.03 14.50
CA GLY A 525 -10.61 -5.74 15.77
C GLY A 525 -11.89 -6.44 16.26
N HIS A 526 -13.05 -6.11 15.66
CA HIS A 526 -14.35 -6.58 16.14
C HIS A 526 -14.59 -8.05 15.78
N ALA A 527 -15.16 -8.81 16.72
CA ALA A 527 -15.30 -10.26 16.59
C ALA A 527 -16.16 -10.71 15.39
N SER A 528 -17.09 -9.89 14.91
CA SER A 528 -17.91 -10.18 13.72
C SER A 528 -17.15 -10.07 12.39
N LEU A 529 -15.97 -9.46 12.39
CA LEU A 529 -15.19 -9.13 11.18
C LEU A 529 -14.03 -10.08 10.91
N ILE A 530 -14.02 -11.26 11.57
CA ILE A 530 -12.97 -12.27 11.44
C ILE A 530 -12.74 -12.74 10.00
N ARG A 531 -13.78 -12.72 9.14
CA ARG A 531 -13.65 -13.06 7.72
C ARG A 531 -12.73 -12.05 6.99
N THR A 532 -12.89 -10.77 7.31
CA THR A 532 -12.05 -9.68 6.80
C THR A 532 -10.60 -9.85 7.29
N ILE A 533 -10.40 -10.26 8.55
CA ILE A 533 -9.05 -10.51 9.12
C ILE A 533 -8.36 -11.66 8.38
N ILE A 534 -9.07 -12.77 8.10
CA ILE A 534 -8.50 -13.90 7.35
C ILE A 534 -8.09 -13.48 5.94
N GLY A 535 -8.92 -12.68 5.24
CA GLY A 535 -8.57 -12.14 3.92
C GLY A 535 -7.38 -11.19 3.95
N GLY A 536 -7.30 -10.32 4.96
CA GLY A 536 -6.16 -9.42 5.16
C GLY A 536 -4.87 -10.14 5.55
N ALA A 537 -4.95 -11.26 6.27
CA ALA A 537 -3.78 -12.04 6.66
C ALA A 537 -3.15 -12.81 5.48
N GLN A 538 -3.85 -12.96 4.35
CA GLN A 538 -3.31 -13.60 3.14
C GLN A 538 -2.47 -12.65 2.26
N ILE A 539 -2.58 -11.34 2.48
CA ILE A 539 -1.88 -10.32 1.68
C ILE A 539 -0.63 -9.75 2.35
N ILE A 540 -0.29 -10.23 3.56
CA ILE A 540 0.78 -9.66 4.39
C ILE A 540 2.03 -10.56 4.40
N ASP A 541 3.19 -9.93 4.28
CA ASP A 541 4.50 -10.59 4.36
C ASP A 541 4.89 -10.86 5.83
N ALA A 542 4.35 -10.05 6.75
CA ALA A 542 4.50 -10.23 8.18
C ALA A 542 3.34 -9.65 8.99
N MET A 543 3.22 -10.10 10.24
CA MET A 543 2.17 -9.68 11.16
C MET A 543 2.74 -8.88 12.33
N MET A 544 2.07 -7.79 12.67
CA MET A 544 2.23 -7.03 13.90
C MET A 544 1.03 -7.26 14.81
N LEU A 545 1.25 -7.88 15.98
CA LEU A 545 0.20 -8.12 16.97
C LEU A 545 0.24 -7.05 18.06
N VAL A 546 -0.74 -6.15 18.02
CA VAL A 546 -0.92 -5.05 18.98
C VAL A 546 -1.67 -5.56 20.21
N VAL A 547 -1.05 -5.40 21.37
CA VAL A 547 -1.55 -5.86 22.66
C VAL A 547 -1.59 -4.67 23.62
N ASP A 548 -2.74 -4.44 24.25
CA ASP A 548 -2.86 -3.47 25.34
C ASP A 548 -2.06 -3.99 26.55
N VAL A 549 -1.06 -3.22 27.00
CA VAL A 549 -0.12 -3.65 28.05
C VAL A 549 -0.81 -3.97 29.38
N ILE A 550 -1.95 -3.34 29.67
CA ILE A 550 -2.71 -3.56 30.91
C ILE A 550 -3.58 -4.81 30.79
N LYS A 551 -4.25 -4.99 29.65
CA LYS A 551 -5.23 -6.08 29.44
C LYS A 551 -4.57 -7.40 29.03
N GLY A 552 -3.43 -7.35 28.34
CA GLY A 552 -2.74 -8.52 27.83
C GLY A 552 -3.47 -9.27 26.72
N ILE A 553 -3.24 -10.58 26.61
CA ILE A 553 -3.86 -11.42 25.58
C ILE A 553 -5.37 -11.56 25.87
N GLN A 554 -6.18 -11.04 24.96
CA GLN A 554 -7.64 -11.16 24.96
C GLN A 554 -8.11 -12.17 23.91
N THR A 555 -9.40 -12.47 23.84
CA THR A 555 -9.96 -13.51 22.96
C THR A 555 -9.58 -13.31 21.49
N GLN A 556 -9.74 -12.10 20.97
CA GLN A 556 -9.42 -11.74 19.58
C GLN A 556 -7.90 -11.70 19.35
N THR A 557 -7.10 -11.39 20.37
CA THR A 557 -5.63 -11.49 20.29
C THR A 557 -5.21 -12.94 20.06
N ALA A 558 -5.84 -13.89 20.75
CA ALA A 558 -5.59 -15.32 20.54
C ALA A 558 -6.08 -15.79 19.16
N GLU A 559 -7.22 -15.32 18.69
CA GLU A 559 -7.71 -15.63 17.32
C GLU A 559 -6.75 -15.08 16.25
N CYS A 560 -6.26 -13.85 16.40
CA CYS A 560 -5.28 -13.25 15.49
C CYS A 560 -3.95 -14.02 15.51
N LEU A 561 -3.49 -14.48 16.67
CA LEU A 561 -2.29 -15.29 16.78
C LEU A 561 -2.41 -16.60 16.01
N VAL A 562 -3.54 -17.30 16.14
CA VAL A 562 -3.81 -18.53 15.38
C VAL A 562 -3.85 -18.26 13.87
N ILE A 563 -4.46 -17.15 13.44
CA ILE A 563 -4.46 -16.76 12.03
C ILE A 563 -3.03 -16.51 11.54
N GLY A 564 -2.22 -15.78 12.32
CA GLY A 564 -0.81 -15.55 12.02
C GLY A 564 -0.03 -16.86 11.92
N GLU A 565 -0.27 -17.82 12.83
CA GLU A 565 0.39 -19.13 12.79
C GLU A 565 0.12 -19.89 11.48
N ILE A 566 -1.08 -19.71 10.92
CA ILE A 566 -1.51 -20.38 9.69
C ILE A 566 -0.95 -19.65 8.46
N LEU A 567 -0.99 -18.32 8.43
CA LEU A 567 -0.83 -17.54 7.20
C LEU A 567 0.46 -16.72 7.11
N CYS A 568 1.11 -16.37 8.23
CA CYS A 568 2.25 -15.44 8.23
C CYS A 568 3.51 -16.13 8.72
N ASP A 569 4.66 -15.92 8.09
CA ASP A 569 5.91 -16.55 8.54
C ASP A 569 6.56 -15.83 9.73
N HIS A 570 6.25 -14.55 9.88
CA HIS A 570 6.98 -13.64 10.76
C HIS A 570 6.02 -12.83 11.64
N LEU A 571 6.31 -12.74 12.95
CA LEU A 571 5.50 -12.03 13.96
C LEU A 571 6.33 -11.01 14.76
N LEU A 572 5.80 -9.79 14.88
CA LEU A 572 6.27 -8.73 15.77
C LEU A 572 5.18 -8.39 16.80
N ILE A 573 5.54 -8.31 18.08
CA ILE A 573 4.57 -7.99 19.15
C ILE A 573 4.76 -6.54 19.58
N VAL A 574 3.65 -5.80 19.63
CA VAL A 574 3.64 -4.41 20.05
C VAL A 574 2.79 -4.25 21.31
N LEU A 575 3.44 -3.96 22.43
CA LEU A 575 2.80 -3.61 23.70
C LEU A 575 2.46 -2.11 23.68
N ASN A 576 1.19 -1.80 23.43
CA ASN A 576 0.69 -0.43 23.32
C ASN A 576 0.11 0.09 24.65
N LYS A 577 -0.06 1.42 24.74
CA LYS A 577 -0.61 2.16 25.88
C LYS A 577 0.23 2.13 27.15
N ILE A 578 1.56 2.19 27.01
CA ILE A 578 2.46 2.22 28.17
C ILE A 578 2.28 3.49 29.03
N ASP A 579 1.74 4.56 28.46
CA ASP A 579 1.41 5.81 29.13
C ASP A 579 0.39 5.64 30.27
N LEU A 580 -0.50 4.65 30.17
CA LEU A 580 -1.48 4.35 31.21
C LEU A 580 -0.88 3.65 32.44
N VAL A 581 0.38 3.20 32.36
CA VAL A 581 1.10 2.57 33.48
C VAL A 581 1.95 3.62 34.18
N PRO A 582 1.82 3.78 35.53
CA PRO A 582 2.65 4.72 36.29
C PRO A 582 4.14 4.46 36.09
N LYS A 583 4.93 5.54 35.91
CA LYS A 583 6.36 5.47 35.55
C LYS A 583 7.18 4.56 36.49
N GLU A 584 6.84 4.51 37.78
CA GLU A 584 7.55 3.69 38.77
C GLU A 584 7.33 2.18 38.59
N LYS A 585 6.24 1.79 37.92
CA LYS A 585 5.85 0.38 37.71
C LYS A 585 6.04 -0.11 36.29
N GLN A 586 6.36 0.77 35.34
CA GLN A 586 6.45 0.43 33.91
C GLN A 586 7.39 -0.75 33.65
N THR A 587 8.63 -0.71 34.16
CA THR A 587 9.62 -1.78 33.94
C THR A 587 9.11 -3.15 34.40
N GLN A 588 8.54 -3.22 35.62
CA GLN A 588 8.02 -4.47 36.18
C GLN A 588 6.84 -5.03 35.38
N VAL A 589 5.93 -4.16 34.93
CA VAL A 589 4.76 -4.56 34.14
C VAL A 589 5.19 -5.04 32.76
N ILE A 590 6.10 -4.32 32.08
CA ILE A 590 6.64 -4.69 30.77
C ILE A 590 7.32 -6.07 30.84
N GLU A 591 8.21 -6.30 31.80
CA GLU A 591 8.92 -7.58 31.95
C GLU A 591 7.96 -8.74 32.21
N LYS A 592 7.00 -8.55 33.12
CA LYS A 592 6.00 -9.58 33.45
C LYS A 592 5.13 -9.91 32.25
N MET A 593 4.68 -8.91 31.50
CA MET A 593 3.84 -9.09 30.32
C MET A 593 4.60 -9.73 29.17
N THR A 594 5.83 -9.29 28.91
CA THR A 594 6.74 -9.88 27.91
C THR A 594 6.96 -11.36 28.17
N LYS A 595 7.30 -11.74 29.41
CA LYS A 595 7.50 -13.14 29.80
C LYS A 595 6.24 -13.99 29.58
N ARG A 596 5.07 -13.47 29.93
CA ARG A 596 3.79 -14.17 29.75
C ARG A 596 3.46 -14.43 28.27
N ILE A 597 3.73 -13.44 27.41
CA ILE A 597 3.47 -13.58 25.97
C ILE A 597 4.46 -14.58 25.36
N LEU A 598 5.76 -14.46 25.66
CA LEU A 598 6.78 -15.39 25.15
C LEU A 598 6.52 -16.84 25.60
N MET A 599 6.06 -17.08 26.84
CA MET A 599 5.61 -18.40 27.28
C MET A 599 4.44 -18.93 26.47
N THR A 600 3.53 -18.06 26.02
CA THR A 600 2.39 -18.45 25.17
C THR A 600 2.87 -18.83 23.76
N LEU A 601 3.90 -18.16 23.26
CA LEU A 601 4.46 -18.40 21.92
C LEU A 601 5.47 -19.55 21.84
N GLN A 602 5.94 -20.07 22.97
CA GLN A 602 7.00 -21.07 23.04
C GLN A 602 6.72 -22.35 22.24
N HIS A 603 5.45 -22.74 22.11
CA HIS A 603 5.01 -23.93 21.36
C HIS A 603 4.49 -23.59 19.96
N THR A 604 4.75 -22.38 19.48
CA THR A 604 4.32 -21.87 18.18
C THR A 604 5.56 -21.63 17.30
N LYS A 605 5.36 -21.40 16.00
CA LYS A 605 6.46 -21.00 15.11
C LYS A 605 7.07 -19.62 15.45
N PHE A 606 6.44 -18.87 16.35
CA PHE A 606 6.84 -17.53 16.77
C PHE A 606 7.57 -17.48 18.12
N ALA A 607 8.16 -18.59 18.56
CA ALA A 607 8.87 -18.66 19.85
C ALA A 607 9.97 -17.57 20.02
N GLY A 608 10.56 -17.10 18.92
CA GLY A 608 11.56 -16.03 18.90
C GLY A 608 11.04 -14.62 18.58
N ALA A 609 9.73 -14.39 18.64
CA ALA A 609 9.15 -13.09 18.27
C ALA A 609 9.66 -11.95 19.19
N LYS A 610 10.02 -10.81 18.57
CA LYS A 610 10.44 -9.61 19.29
C LYS A 610 9.23 -8.88 19.90
N VAL A 611 9.45 -8.27 21.06
CA VAL A 611 8.44 -7.50 21.80
C VAL A 611 8.89 -6.05 21.92
N ILE A 612 8.13 -5.13 21.34
CA ILE A 612 8.39 -3.68 21.35
C ILE A 612 7.29 -2.98 22.15
N VAL A 613 7.67 -1.97 22.92
CA VAL A 613 6.76 -1.20 23.77
C VAL A 613 6.56 0.19 23.17
N VAL A 614 5.31 0.62 23.05
CA VAL A 614 4.93 1.92 22.45
C VAL A 614 3.76 2.57 23.20
N ALA A 615 3.59 3.87 23.00
CA ALA A 615 2.32 4.57 23.23
C ALA A 615 1.99 5.38 21.97
N ALA A 616 1.09 4.84 21.15
CA ALA A 616 0.73 5.43 19.86
C ALA A 616 -0.02 6.77 19.97
N LYS A 617 -0.85 6.93 21.01
CA LYS A 617 -1.57 8.18 21.32
C LYS A 617 -1.63 8.38 22.84
N PRO A 618 -0.58 8.97 23.45
CA PRO A 618 -0.55 9.21 24.89
C PRO A 618 -1.71 10.09 25.34
N GLY A 619 -2.38 9.74 26.44
CA GLY A 619 -3.46 10.56 27.02
C GLY A 619 -4.86 10.37 26.41
N GLY A 620 -5.00 9.54 25.38
CA GLY A 620 -6.31 9.16 24.82
C GLY A 620 -6.83 10.09 23.71
N PRO A 621 -8.11 9.97 23.31
CA PRO A 621 -8.68 10.69 22.16
C PRO A 621 -8.67 12.21 22.30
N ASP A 622 -8.88 12.71 23.53
CA ASP A 622 -9.18 14.11 23.88
C ASP A 622 -7.96 14.89 24.41
N ALA A 623 -6.78 14.24 24.49
CA ALA A 623 -5.56 14.92 24.88
C ALA A 623 -5.03 15.82 23.75
N LEU A 624 -4.44 16.97 24.12
CA LEU A 624 -3.61 17.82 23.23
C LEU A 624 -2.55 16.94 22.55
N GLU A 625 -2.09 17.31 21.35
CA GLU A 625 -1.13 16.51 20.57
C GLU A 625 0.19 16.29 21.32
N VAL A 626 0.26 15.21 22.10
CA VAL A 626 1.49 14.72 22.74
C VAL A 626 2.16 13.73 21.79
N GLU A 627 3.46 13.88 21.59
CA GLU A 627 4.26 13.00 20.74
C GLU A 627 4.15 11.53 21.16
N SER A 628 4.01 10.65 20.17
CA SER A 628 3.96 9.20 20.38
C SER A 628 5.29 8.66 20.91
N VAL A 629 5.23 7.71 21.85
CA VAL A 629 6.43 7.16 22.50
C VAL A 629 6.81 5.82 21.88
N GLY A 630 8.09 5.64 21.54
CA GLY A 630 8.68 4.35 21.13
C GLY A 630 8.49 3.97 19.65
N ILE A 631 7.93 4.86 18.82
CA ILE A 631 7.68 4.62 17.39
C ILE A 631 8.99 4.42 16.61
N GLN A 632 10.03 5.22 16.88
CA GLN A 632 11.31 5.06 16.18
C GLN A 632 11.92 3.65 16.41
N LYS A 633 11.91 3.18 17.66
CA LYS A 633 12.39 1.84 18.02
C LYS A 633 11.57 0.74 17.33
N LEU A 634 10.28 0.97 17.13
CA LEU A 634 9.41 0.07 16.37
C LEU A 634 9.82 0.03 14.90
N ILE A 635 10.04 1.19 14.27
CA ILE A 635 10.50 1.30 12.87
C ILE A 635 11.84 0.57 12.70
N ASP A 636 12.81 0.80 13.59
CA ASP A 636 14.12 0.14 13.53
C ASP A 636 13.99 -1.39 13.63
N SER A 637 13.11 -1.87 14.50
CA SER A 637 12.83 -3.30 14.64
C SER A 637 12.13 -3.89 13.41
N MET A 638 11.25 -3.11 12.75
CA MET A 638 10.62 -3.51 11.50
C MET A 638 11.64 -3.60 10.36
N LYS A 639 12.60 -2.66 10.29
CA LYS A 639 13.71 -2.71 9.32
C LYS A 639 14.57 -3.96 9.51
N GLU A 640 14.97 -4.27 10.75
CA GLU A 640 15.80 -5.45 11.04
C GLU A 640 15.09 -6.78 10.69
N PHE A 641 13.77 -6.80 10.83
CA PHE A 641 12.93 -7.95 10.58
C PHE A 641 12.48 -8.10 9.11
N SER A 642 12.62 -7.06 8.31
CA SER A 642 12.26 -7.09 6.89
C SER A 642 13.21 -7.97 6.07
N TYR A 643 12.67 -8.61 5.04
CA TYR A 643 13.38 -9.48 4.12
C TYR A 643 12.81 -9.27 2.71
N ILE A 644 13.47 -9.81 1.68
CA ILE A 644 12.94 -9.78 0.31
C ILE A 644 12.01 -10.99 0.14
N PRO A 645 10.68 -10.81 -0.01
CA PRO A 645 9.77 -11.94 -0.19
C PRO A 645 10.09 -12.68 -1.49
N LYS A 646 10.02 -14.02 -1.47
CA LYS A 646 10.18 -14.84 -2.68
C LYS A 646 8.97 -14.67 -3.60
N ARG A 647 9.04 -13.69 -4.50
CA ARG A 647 8.00 -13.42 -5.48
C ARG A 647 8.26 -14.18 -6.77
N ASP A 648 7.53 -15.27 -6.97
CA ASP A 648 7.62 -16.05 -8.20
C ASP A 648 6.71 -15.44 -9.27
N GLN A 649 7.33 -14.71 -10.20
CA GLN A 649 6.66 -14.02 -11.30
C GLN A 649 6.11 -14.97 -12.37
N SER A 650 6.52 -16.24 -12.36
CA SER A 650 6.06 -17.25 -13.33
C SER A 650 4.67 -17.80 -13.00
N ASN A 651 4.19 -17.59 -11.78
CA ASN A 651 2.88 -18.09 -11.37
C ASN A 651 1.73 -17.36 -12.10
N PRO A 652 0.59 -18.04 -12.33
CA PRO A 652 -0.58 -17.42 -12.92
C PRO A 652 -1.12 -16.27 -12.07
N PHE A 653 -1.53 -15.18 -12.73
CA PHE A 653 -2.06 -13.98 -12.06
C PHE A 653 -3.25 -14.28 -11.14
N LEU A 654 -3.20 -13.76 -9.92
CA LEU A 654 -4.30 -13.79 -8.95
C LEU A 654 -4.32 -12.49 -8.17
N PHE A 655 -5.50 -11.88 -8.05
CA PHE A 655 -5.72 -10.56 -7.48
C PHE A 655 -6.92 -10.58 -6.54
N ALA A 656 -6.72 -10.13 -5.31
CA ALA A 656 -7.76 -10.01 -4.30
C ALA A 656 -8.40 -8.63 -4.37
N VAL A 657 -9.70 -8.57 -4.68
CA VAL A 657 -10.46 -7.31 -4.80
C VAL A 657 -11.04 -6.92 -3.45
N ASP A 658 -10.70 -5.72 -3.00
CA ASP A 658 -11.21 -5.11 -1.76
C ASP A 658 -12.45 -4.23 -2.02
N HIS A 659 -12.41 -3.47 -3.12
CA HIS A 659 -13.50 -2.60 -3.54
C HIS A 659 -13.66 -2.61 -5.06
N CYS A 660 -14.90 -2.45 -5.50
CA CYS A 660 -15.25 -2.30 -6.89
C CYS A 660 -16.24 -1.15 -7.07
N PHE A 661 -15.99 -0.29 -8.05
CA PHE A 661 -16.86 0.84 -8.39
C PHE A 661 -16.74 1.18 -9.87
N SER A 662 -17.77 1.83 -10.42
CA SER A 662 -17.81 2.24 -11.82
C SER A 662 -17.40 3.69 -12.00
N ILE A 663 -16.61 3.98 -13.03
CA ILE A 663 -16.29 5.33 -13.48
C ILE A 663 -16.97 5.57 -14.83
N ARG A 664 -17.85 6.56 -14.88
CA ARG A 664 -18.62 6.91 -16.08
C ARG A 664 -17.67 7.23 -17.24
N GLY A 665 -17.83 6.54 -18.37
CA GLY A 665 -17.02 6.75 -19.58
C GLY A 665 -15.72 5.93 -19.64
N GLN A 666 -15.19 5.45 -18.51
CA GLN A 666 -13.93 4.67 -18.49
C GLN A 666 -14.19 3.16 -18.36
N GLY A 667 -15.04 2.76 -17.42
CA GLY A 667 -15.32 1.36 -17.13
C GLY A 667 -15.53 1.08 -15.64
N THR A 668 -15.25 -0.15 -15.23
CA THR A 668 -15.34 -0.57 -13.83
C THR A 668 -13.94 -0.73 -13.26
N VAL A 669 -13.68 -0.11 -12.11
CA VAL A 669 -12.41 -0.16 -11.39
C VAL A 669 -12.52 -1.14 -10.23
N MET A 670 -11.51 -1.99 -10.10
CA MET A 670 -11.33 -2.93 -8.99
C MET A 670 -10.03 -2.58 -8.28
N THR A 671 -10.10 -2.20 -7.00
CA THR A 671 -8.91 -1.95 -6.18
C THR A 671 -8.63 -3.15 -5.31
N GLY A 672 -7.35 -3.51 -5.17
CA GLY A 672 -6.98 -4.73 -4.48
C GLY A 672 -5.48 -4.97 -4.45
N THR A 673 -5.09 -6.18 -4.02
CA THR A 673 -3.68 -6.60 -3.91
C THR A 673 -3.41 -7.83 -4.77
N VAL A 674 -2.28 -7.83 -5.49
CA VAL A 674 -1.85 -8.99 -6.29
C VAL A 674 -1.30 -10.07 -5.37
N LEU A 675 -1.95 -11.24 -5.35
CA LEU A 675 -1.59 -12.38 -4.50
C LEU A 675 -0.46 -13.22 -5.10
N GLN A 676 -0.41 -13.36 -6.42
CA GLN A 676 0.66 -14.06 -7.16
C GLN A 676 0.63 -13.67 -8.64
N GLY A 677 1.76 -13.94 -9.32
CA GLY A 677 1.91 -13.70 -10.75
C GLY A 677 2.06 -12.21 -11.12
N THR A 678 1.89 -11.92 -12.40
CA THR A 678 1.95 -10.56 -12.94
C THR A 678 0.82 -10.35 -13.95
N VAL A 679 0.38 -9.09 -14.10
CA VAL A 679 -0.54 -8.68 -15.17
C VAL A 679 -0.08 -7.35 -15.74
N SER A 680 -0.28 -7.17 -17.04
CA SER A 680 0.05 -5.95 -17.77
C SER A 680 -1.20 -5.32 -18.37
N VAL A 681 -1.13 -4.04 -18.72
CA VAL A 681 -2.19 -3.37 -19.47
C VAL A 681 -2.39 -4.13 -20.79
N ASN A 682 -3.65 -4.25 -21.21
CA ASN A 682 -4.11 -5.09 -22.31
C ASN A 682 -4.21 -6.60 -22.07
N ASP A 683 -3.76 -7.12 -20.94
CA ASP A 683 -3.99 -8.52 -20.60
C ASP A 683 -5.49 -8.80 -20.35
N THR A 684 -5.86 -10.07 -20.50
CA THR A 684 -7.22 -10.54 -20.20
C THR A 684 -7.25 -11.23 -18.85
N VAL A 685 -8.15 -10.77 -17.99
CA VAL A 685 -8.38 -11.34 -16.66
C VAL A 685 -9.79 -11.93 -16.58
N GLU A 686 -9.93 -13.01 -15.81
CA GLU A 686 -11.21 -13.62 -15.49
C GLU A 686 -11.72 -13.10 -14.15
N ILE A 687 -13.02 -12.78 -14.10
CA ILE A 687 -13.75 -12.48 -12.88
C ILE A 687 -14.63 -13.70 -12.59
N PRO A 688 -14.16 -14.69 -11.80
CA PRO A 688 -14.80 -15.99 -11.76
C PRO A 688 -16.20 -15.91 -11.13
N ALA A 689 -16.43 -14.99 -10.18
CA ALA A 689 -17.75 -14.77 -9.56
C ALA A 689 -18.84 -14.45 -10.60
N LEU A 690 -18.46 -13.80 -11.69
CA LEU A 690 -19.35 -13.40 -12.80
C LEU A 690 -19.25 -14.36 -13.99
N LYS A 691 -18.26 -15.24 -14.02
CA LYS A 691 -17.91 -16.10 -15.16
C LYS A 691 -17.70 -15.31 -16.46
N VAL A 692 -17.06 -14.14 -16.35
CA VAL A 692 -16.74 -13.28 -17.48
C VAL A 692 -15.24 -13.01 -17.54
N THR A 693 -14.72 -12.88 -18.75
CA THR A 693 -13.37 -12.39 -19.00
C THR A 693 -13.43 -10.93 -19.44
N LYS A 694 -12.46 -10.14 -18.97
CA LYS A 694 -12.41 -8.70 -19.17
C LYS A 694 -10.97 -8.29 -19.48
N LYS A 695 -10.81 -7.36 -20.43
CA LYS A 695 -9.50 -6.79 -20.77
C LYS A 695 -9.13 -5.68 -19.79
N VAL A 696 -7.90 -5.69 -19.31
CA VAL A 696 -7.30 -4.62 -18.50
C VAL A 696 -7.08 -3.41 -19.40
N LYS A 697 -7.77 -2.30 -19.10
CA LYS A 697 -7.67 -1.06 -19.87
C LYS A 697 -6.58 -0.14 -19.34
N SER A 698 -6.49 -0.02 -18.02
CA SER A 698 -5.49 0.78 -17.34
C SER A 698 -5.32 0.24 -15.93
N MET A 699 -4.15 0.51 -15.35
CA MET A 699 -3.85 0.19 -13.96
C MET A 699 -3.22 1.41 -13.30
N GLN A 700 -3.50 1.62 -12.03
CA GLN A 700 -2.99 2.75 -11.27
C GLN A 700 -2.55 2.30 -9.88
N MET A 701 -1.34 2.66 -9.48
CA MET A 701 -0.78 2.40 -8.16
C MET A 701 -0.35 3.74 -7.56
N PHE A 702 -0.77 4.04 -6.33
CA PHE A 702 -0.49 5.32 -5.64
C PHE A 702 -0.78 6.58 -6.48
N ARG A 703 -1.89 6.56 -7.23
CA ARG A 703 -2.32 7.63 -8.16
C ARG A 703 -1.44 7.82 -9.40
N GLN A 704 -0.43 6.99 -9.63
CA GLN A 704 0.35 6.96 -10.87
C GLN A 704 -0.08 5.80 -11.78
N PRO A 705 -0.17 5.99 -13.10
CA PRO A 705 -0.45 4.90 -14.03
C PRO A 705 0.71 3.90 -14.04
N VAL A 706 0.40 2.61 -14.11
CA VAL A 706 1.39 1.53 -14.18
C VAL A 706 1.07 0.58 -15.32
N GLU A 707 2.08 0.22 -16.11
CA GLU A 707 1.91 -0.70 -17.25
C GLU A 707 1.88 -2.16 -16.83
N ARG A 708 2.54 -2.50 -15.72
CA ARG A 708 2.66 -3.87 -15.21
C ARG A 708 2.66 -3.86 -13.69
N VAL A 709 1.98 -4.85 -13.11
CA VAL A 709 1.98 -5.09 -11.66
C VAL A 709 2.35 -6.53 -11.36
N SER A 710 2.86 -6.74 -10.15
CA SER A 710 3.40 -8.00 -9.68
C SER A 710 2.91 -8.35 -8.28
N GLN A 711 3.14 -9.59 -7.86
CA GLN A 711 2.81 -10.06 -6.52
C GLN A 711 3.24 -9.06 -5.42
N GLY A 712 2.32 -8.74 -4.51
CA GLY A 712 2.50 -7.80 -3.41
C GLY A 712 2.06 -6.37 -3.70
N ASP A 713 1.85 -6.01 -4.97
CA ASP A 713 1.45 -4.65 -5.36
C ASP A 713 -0.03 -4.41 -5.07
N ARG A 714 -0.36 -3.23 -4.54
CA ARG A 714 -1.73 -2.75 -4.36
C ARG A 714 -2.08 -1.81 -5.50
N VAL A 715 -3.05 -2.19 -6.32
CA VAL A 715 -3.36 -1.51 -7.58
C VAL A 715 -4.87 -1.32 -7.77
N GLY A 716 -5.25 -0.24 -8.44
CA GLY A 716 -6.56 -0.08 -9.06
C GLY A 716 -6.51 -0.54 -10.51
N ILE A 717 -7.23 -1.60 -10.85
CA ILE A 717 -7.32 -2.16 -12.21
C ILE A 717 -8.65 -1.72 -12.83
N CYS A 718 -8.59 -0.96 -13.92
CA CYS A 718 -9.76 -0.57 -14.70
C CYS A 718 -10.00 -1.57 -15.84
N VAL A 719 -11.23 -2.08 -15.92
CA VAL A 719 -11.65 -3.01 -16.97
C VAL A 719 -12.91 -2.51 -17.68
N THR A 720 -13.25 -3.14 -18.81
CA THR A 720 -14.54 -2.88 -19.50
C THR A 720 -15.74 -3.04 -18.55
N GLN A 721 -16.71 -2.12 -18.67
CA GLN A 721 -17.84 -1.96 -17.75
C GLN A 721 -18.53 -3.29 -17.38
N PHE A 722 -18.83 -3.43 -16.09
CA PHE A 722 -19.79 -4.39 -15.51
C PHE A 722 -20.41 -3.77 -14.24
N ASP A 723 -21.46 -4.38 -13.68
CA ASP A 723 -22.13 -3.88 -12.47
C ASP A 723 -21.28 -4.13 -11.21
N PRO A 724 -20.77 -3.09 -10.52
CA PRO A 724 -19.93 -3.24 -9.33
C PRO A 724 -20.63 -3.98 -8.18
N LYS A 725 -21.97 -3.93 -8.11
CA LYS A 725 -22.75 -4.62 -7.06
C LYS A 725 -22.64 -6.14 -7.12
N GLN A 726 -22.20 -6.67 -8.26
CA GLN A 726 -22.02 -8.11 -8.45
C GLN A 726 -20.66 -8.60 -7.92
N LEU A 727 -19.73 -7.69 -7.61
CA LEU A 727 -18.40 -7.99 -7.10
C LEU A 727 -17.97 -6.93 -6.06
N GLU A 728 -18.56 -6.95 -4.87
CA GLU A 728 -18.10 -6.05 -3.79
C GLU A 728 -16.71 -6.47 -3.28
N ARG A 729 -16.48 -7.78 -3.10
CA ARG A 729 -15.21 -8.42 -2.76
C ARG A 729 -15.09 -9.76 -3.47
N GLY A 730 -13.88 -10.17 -3.81
CA GLY A 730 -13.66 -11.46 -4.46
C GLY A 730 -12.26 -11.58 -5.04
N VAL A 731 -12.11 -12.46 -6.02
CA VAL A 731 -10.84 -12.67 -6.73
C VAL A 731 -11.00 -12.39 -8.22
N VAL A 732 -9.91 -11.93 -8.83
CA VAL A 732 -9.71 -11.79 -10.27
C VAL A 732 -8.44 -12.57 -10.60
N CYS A 733 -8.44 -13.34 -11.68
CA CYS A 733 -7.31 -14.24 -11.95
C CYS A 733 -7.04 -14.42 -13.44
N ALA A 734 -5.93 -15.08 -13.75
CA ALA A 734 -5.71 -15.68 -15.06
C ALA A 734 -6.82 -16.69 -15.37
N SER A 735 -7.23 -16.76 -16.64
CA SER A 735 -8.41 -17.56 -16.99
C SER A 735 -8.23 -19.04 -16.67
N GLY A 736 -9.24 -19.65 -16.05
CA GLY A 736 -9.25 -21.05 -15.65
C GLY A 736 -8.48 -21.39 -14.37
N LEU A 737 -7.84 -20.41 -13.70
CA LEU A 737 -7.05 -20.65 -12.49
C LEU A 737 -7.92 -21.03 -11.28
N VAL A 738 -9.01 -20.29 -11.06
CA VAL A 738 -9.87 -20.45 -9.88
C VAL A 738 -11.08 -21.28 -10.25
N GLN A 739 -11.26 -22.41 -9.58
CA GLN A 739 -12.33 -23.35 -9.88
C GLN A 739 -13.46 -23.25 -8.85
N THR A 740 -14.69 -23.47 -9.34
CA THR A 740 -15.87 -23.59 -8.48
C THR A 740 -15.91 -24.97 -7.85
N SER A 741 -15.98 -25.02 -6.52
CA SER A 741 -15.97 -26.24 -5.72
C SER A 741 -17.27 -26.43 -4.95
N TYR A 742 -17.76 -27.66 -4.88
CA TYR A 742 -18.91 -28.10 -4.09
C TYR A 742 -18.50 -28.77 -2.77
N GLY A 743 -17.22 -29.09 -2.60
CA GLY A 743 -16.67 -29.66 -1.39
C GLY A 743 -15.17 -29.87 -1.49
N VAL A 744 -14.53 -30.10 -0.34
CA VAL A 744 -13.08 -30.30 -0.25
C VAL A 744 -12.78 -31.47 0.66
N LEU A 745 -11.77 -32.27 0.28
CA LEU A 745 -11.09 -33.18 1.17
C LEU A 745 -9.84 -32.47 1.70
N ALA A 746 -9.71 -32.31 3.00
CA ALA A 746 -8.58 -31.62 3.62
C ALA A 746 -7.94 -32.47 4.71
N GLU A 747 -6.62 -32.39 4.82
CA GLU A 747 -5.93 -32.79 6.05
C GLU A 747 -6.14 -31.69 7.10
N VAL A 748 -6.52 -32.06 8.33
CA VAL A 748 -6.93 -31.09 9.35
C VAL A 748 -6.30 -31.34 10.70
N GLU A 749 -6.04 -30.25 11.40
CA GLU A 749 -5.54 -30.21 12.76
C GLU A 749 -6.48 -29.40 13.65
N ARG A 750 -6.64 -29.86 14.89
CA ARG A 750 -7.43 -29.16 15.90
C ARG A 750 -6.67 -27.92 16.39
N ILE A 751 -7.37 -26.79 16.52
CA ILE A 751 -6.81 -25.59 17.16
C ILE A 751 -6.92 -25.75 18.68
N SER A 752 -5.77 -25.71 19.36
CA SER A 752 -5.64 -25.97 20.81
C SER A 752 -6.47 -25.02 21.69
N TYR A 753 -6.65 -23.76 21.26
CA TYR A 753 -7.44 -22.76 21.96
C TYR A 753 -8.96 -22.99 21.89
N TYR A 754 -9.42 -23.88 21.01
CA TYR A 754 -10.84 -24.23 20.87
C TYR A 754 -11.24 -25.34 21.84
N LYS A 755 -12.12 -25.01 22.78
CA LYS A 755 -12.44 -25.87 23.93
C LYS A 755 -13.66 -26.78 23.73
N LEU A 756 -14.48 -26.54 22.71
CA LEU A 756 -15.70 -27.32 22.49
C LEU A 756 -15.41 -28.58 21.65
N PRO A 757 -16.24 -29.64 21.74
CA PRO A 757 -16.17 -30.79 20.84
C PRO A 757 -16.31 -30.38 19.36
N ILE A 758 -15.65 -31.10 18.46
CA ILE A 758 -15.67 -30.84 17.01
C ILE A 758 -16.22 -32.10 16.33
N GLU A 759 -17.54 -32.23 16.33
CA GLU A 759 -18.23 -33.47 15.94
C GLU A 759 -18.38 -33.62 14.43
N THR A 760 -18.32 -34.87 13.96
CA THR A 760 -18.69 -35.24 12.59
C THR A 760 -20.19 -34.99 12.37
N LYS A 761 -20.51 -34.48 11.18
CA LYS A 761 -21.82 -33.97 10.70
C LYS A 761 -22.26 -32.63 11.30
N ALA A 762 -21.49 -32.04 12.21
CA ALA A 762 -21.72 -30.67 12.61
C ALA A 762 -21.47 -29.72 11.43
N LYS A 763 -22.08 -28.54 11.50
CA LYS A 763 -21.86 -27.48 10.51
C LYS A 763 -20.87 -26.47 11.06
N PHE A 764 -19.89 -26.08 10.25
CA PHE A 764 -18.91 -25.05 10.57
C PHE A 764 -18.87 -24.01 9.47
N HIS A 765 -18.52 -22.78 9.84
CA HIS A 765 -18.10 -21.77 8.89
C HIS A 765 -16.69 -22.11 8.43
N VAL A 766 -16.54 -22.53 7.18
CA VAL A 766 -15.26 -22.87 6.58
C VAL A 766 -14.82 -21.72 5.71
N SER A 767 -13.67 -21.14 6.03
CA SER A 767 -12.99 -20.14 5.22
C SER A 767 -11.92 -20.80 4.36
N LEU A 768 -11.97 -20.52 3.07
CA LEU A 768 -11.01 -20.93 2.05
C LEU A 768 -10.72 -19.67 1.22
N GLY A 769 -9.56 -19.07 1.43
CA GLY A 769 -9.15 -17.86 0.72
C GLY A 769 -9.95 -16.67 1.25
N HIS A 770 -10.61 -15.95 0.34
CA HIS A 770 -11.47 -14.81 0.66
C HIS A 770 -12.95 -15.19 0.86
N GLU A 771 -13.33 -16.46 0.63
CA GLU A 771 -14.71 -16.92 0.78
C GLU A 771 -14.90 -17.71 2.08
N THR A 772 -16.07 -17.52 2.70
CA THR A 772 -16.50 -18.29 3.87
C THR A 772 -17.87 -18.88 3.62
N VAL A 773 -17.98 -20.20 3.74
CA VAL A 773 -19.24 -20.93 3.52
C VAL A 773 -19.55 -21.87 4.68
N MET A 774 -20.83 -22.10 4.91
CA MET A 774 -21.25 -23.16 5.82
C MET A 774 -20.98 -24.52 5.19
N ALA A 775 -20.25 -25.37 5.89
CA ALA A 775 -19.92 -26.72 5.46
C ALA A 775 -20.33 -27.75 6.51
N ARG A 776 -20.86 -28.89 6.05
CA ARG A 776 -20.99 -30.09 6.89
C ARG A 776 -19.68 -30.84 6.86
N VAL A 777 -19.14 -31.15 8.03
CA VAL A 777 -17.80 -31.77 8.15
C VAL A 777 -17.89 -33.26 8.50
N THR A 778 -17.03 -34.10 7.94
CA THR A 778 -16.92 -35.52 8.33
C THR A 778 -15.46 -35.88 8.56
N PHE A 779 -15.11 -36.28 9.77
CA PHE A 779 -13.73 -36.57 10.16
C PHE A 779 -13.39 -38.06 10.05
N PHE A 780 -12.14 -38.34 9.67
CA PHE A 780 -11.55 -39.67 9.60
C PHE A 780 -10.02 -39.56 9.66
N GLY A 781 -9.32 -40.65 9.98
CA GLY A 781 -7.87 -40.61 10.13
C GLY A 781 -7.18 -41.96 9.97
N THR A 782 -5.86 -41.95 10.10
CA THR A 782 -4.98 -43.12 9.99
C THR A 782 -3.89 -43.07 11.07
N GLU A 783 -3.49 -44.24 11.58
CA GLU A 783 -2.38 -44.40 12.53
C GLU A 783 -1.04 -44.55 11.81
N VAL A 784 -1.08 -44.91 10.52
CA VAL A 784 0.13 -45.03 9.67
C VAL A 784 0.52 -43.66 9.16
N THR A 785 1.81 -43.32 9.29
CA THR A 785 2.43 -42.19 8.60
C THR A 785 2.42 -42.50 7.10
N VAL A 786 1.50 -41.89 6.38
CA VAL A 786 1.42 -42.02 4.91
C VAL A 786 2.52 -41.11 4.33
N SER A 787 3.19 -41.52 3.25
CA SER A 787 4.20 -40.68 2.61
C SER A 787 3.63 -39.29 2.33
N THR A 788 4.36 -38.23 2.70
CA THR A 788 4.00 -36.81 2.56
C THR A 788 3.98 -36.36 1.09
N SER A 789 3.17 -37.00 0.25
CA SER A 789 2.83 -36.46 -1.06
C SER A 789 1.72 -35.43 -0.91
N GLU A 790 1.76 -34.34 -1.67
CA GLU A 790 0.70 -33.30 -1.74
C GLU A 790 -0.69 -33.83 -2.16
N LYS A 791 -0.83 -35.13 -2.44
CA LYS A 791 -2.05 -35.77 -2.94
C LYS A 791 -2.60 -36.78 -1.95
N PHE A 792 -3.93 -36.86 -1.88
CA PHE A 792 -4.64 -37.84 -1.07
C PHE A 792 -4.48 -39.27 -1.63
N ASP A 793 -4.18 -40.24 -0.75
CA ASP A 793 -4.06 -41.64 -1.13
C ASP A 793 -5.43 -42.35 -1.11
N TYR A 794 -5.98 -42.59 -2.30
CA TYR A 794 -7.27 -43.29 -2.46
C TYR A 794 -7.20 -44.80 -2.23
N GLU A 795 -6.01 -45.40 -2.28
CA GLU A 795 -5.85 -46.84 -2.07
C GLU A 795 -5.81 -47.21 -0.59
N HIS A 796 -5.34 -46.29 0.26
CA HIS A 796 -5.30 -46.48 1.70
C HIS A 796 -6.70 -46.48 2.35
N THR A 797 -6.84 -47.19 3.48
CA THR A 797 -8.09 -47.25 4.23
C THR A 797 -8.02 -46.38 5.48
N TYR A 798 -9.06 -45.59 5.71
CA TYR A 798 -9.11 -44.64 6.82
C TYR A 798 -10.22 -44.98 7.81
N LYS A 799 -9.95 -44.79 9.10
CA LYS A 799 -10.92 -45.03 10.17
C LYS A 799 -11.76 -43.79 10.37
N TYR A 800 -13.09 -43.96 10.35
CA TYR A 800 -14.03 -42.89 10.66
C TYR A 800 -13.87 -42.42 12.10
N GLN A 801 -13.98 -41.10 12.32
CA GLN A 801 -13.93 -40.46 13.63
C GLN A 801 -15.26 -39.77 13.95
N GLN A 802 -15.74 -39.92 15.19
CA GLN A 802 -16.97 -39.25 15.63
C GLN A 802 -16.75 -37.75 15.87
N GLU A 803 -15.52 -37.36 16.21
CA GLU A 803 -15.08 -35.98 16.41
C GLU A 803 -13.60 -35.86 16.04
N LEU A 804 -13.14 -34.63 15.82
CA LEU A 804 -11.72 -34.33 15.60
C LEU A 804 -10.95 -34.41 16.93
N ILE A 805 -9.98 -35.32 16.97
CA ILE A 805 -9.27 -35.70 18.19
C ILE A 805 -8.13 -34.72 18.48
N ASP A 806 -8.00 -34.33 19.74
CA ASP A 806 -6.86 -33.55 20.24
C ASP A 806 -5.68 -34.48 20.55
N VAL A 807 -4.84 -34.73 19.55
CA VAL A 807 -3.72 -35.68 19.66
C VAL A 807 -2.71 -35.28 20.75
N THR A 808 -2.61 -33.98 21.07
CA THR A 808 -1.69 -33.46 22.09
C THR A 808 -2.07 -33.86 23.52
N LYS A 809 -3.33 -34.26 23.74
CA LYS A 809 -3.85 -34.70 25.04
C LYS A 809 -3.97 -36.21 25.15
N LEU A 810 -3.57 -36.96 24.12
CA LEU A 810 -3.60 -38.41 24.14
C LEU A 810 -2.29 -38.98 24.68
N ASP A 811 -2.41 -39.80 25.73
CA ASP A 811 -1.32 -40.65 26.20
C ASP A 811 -0.87 -41.60 25.10
N ASP A 812 0.39 -42.03 25.14
CA ASP A 812 0.95 -42.96 24.14
C ASP A 812 0.30 -44.35 24.17
N GLU A 813 -0.43 -44.69 25.24
CA GLU A 813 -1.20 -45.93 25.38
C GLU A 813 -2.66 -45.85 24.88
N ALA A 814 -3.06 -44.73 24.25
CA ALA A 814 -4.42 -44.59 23.74
C ALA A 814 -4.76 -45.66 22.69
N ALA A 815 -5.95 -46.27 22.80
CA ALA A 815 -6.41 -47.34 21.91
C ALA A 815 -6.51 -46.96 20.40
N TYR A 816 -6.42 -45.66 20.10
CA TYR A 816 -6.33 -45.13 18.74
C TYR A 816 -5.72 -43.73 18.79
N LYS A 817 -4.52 -43.57 18.21
CA LYS A 817 -3.82 -42.28 18.12
C LYS A 817 -3.51 -41.97 16.66
N PRO A 818 -4.33 -41.15 15.98
CA PRO A 818 -4.13 -40.88 14.56
C PRO A 818 -2.84 -40.07 14.34
N ALA A 819 -2.01 -40.51 13.40
CA ALA A 819 -0.87 -39.74 12.92
C ALA A 819 -1.35 -38.58 12.03
N HIS A 820 -2.34 -38.85 11.18
CA HIS A 820 -2.97 -37.87 10.29
C HIS A 820 -4.49 -37.92 10.42
N GLN A 821 -5.12 -36.75 10.44
CA GLN A 821 -6.57 -36.59 10.49
C GLN A 821 -7.04 -35.79 9.28
N TYR A 822 -8.18 -36.16 8.74
CA TYR A 822 -8.75 -35.60 7.53
C TYR A 822 -10.21 -35.22 7.76
N ALA A 823 -10.69 -34.24 6.99
CA ALA A 823 -12.07 -33.80 6.96
C ALA A 823 -12.58 -33.77 5.52
N LEU A 824 -13.76 -34.37 5.32
CA LEU A 824 -14.60 -34.07 4.16
C LEU A 824 -15.48 -32.88 4.50
N LEU A 825 -15.33 -31.78 3.76
CA LEU A 825 -16.07 -30.54 3.89
C LEU A 825 -17.08 -30.46 2.75
N GLU A 826 -18.36 -30.65 3.05
CA GLU A 826 -19.45 -30.55 2.06
C GLU A 826 -20.10 -29.17 2.17
N PHE A 827 -19.98 -28.34 1.13
CA PHE A 827 -20.46 -26.96 1.17
C PHE A 827 -21.97 -26.88 0.92
N GLU A 828 -22.66 -25.98 1.64
CA GLU A 828 -24.08 -25.70 1.38
C GLU A 828 -24.28 -24.94 0.06
N LYS A 829 -23.30 -24.13 -0.33
CA LYS A 829 -23.23 -23.40 -1.59
C LYS A 829 -21.85 -23.59 -2.20
N PRO A 830 -21.73 -23.69 -3.53
CA PRO A 830 -20.42 -23.78 -4.14
C PRO A 830 -19.64 -22.48 -3.93
N ILE A 831 -18.33 -22.61 -3.75
CA ILE A 831 -17.40 -21.48 -3.53
C ILE A 831 -16.23 -21.56 -4.50
N GLN A 832 -15.54 -20.44 -4.66
CA GLN A 832 -14.36 -20.34 -5.50
C GLN A 832 -13.10 -20.52 -4.66
N ILE A 833 -12.26 -21.47 -5.06
CA ILE A 833 -11.07 -21.84 -4.29
C ILE A 833 -9.82 -21.48 -5.10
N PRO A 834 -9.05 -20.48 -4.65
CA PRO A 834 -7.73 -20.22 -5.21
C PRO A 834 -6.73 -21.35 -4.88
N PRO A 835 -5.68 -21.54 -5.69
CA PRO A 835 -4.61 -22.49 -5.37
C PRO A 835 -3.93 -22.15 -4.03
N ASN A 836 -3.30 -23.14 -3.40
CA ASN A 836 -2.49 -23.00 -2.18
C ASN A 836 -3.21 -22.38 -0.96
N THR A 837 -4.54 -22.48 -0.93
CA THR A 837 -5.36 -21.90 0.13
C THR A 837 -5.39 -22.80 1.37
N ALA A 838 -5.24 -22.22 2.56
CA ALA A 838 -5.48 -22.92 3.83
C ALA A 838 -6.98 -23.02 4.18
N VAL A 839 -7.37 -24.11 4.83
CA VAL A 839 -8.70 -24.33 5.40
C VAL A 839 -8.74 -23.81 6.83
N ILE A 840 -9.75 -22.99 7.15
CA ILE A 840 -10.02 -22.57 8.53
C ILE A 840 -11.48 -22.87 8.87
N GLY A 841 -11.69 -23.81 9.79
CA GLY A 841 -13.01 -24.15 10.33
C GLY A 841 -13.33 -23.34 11.59
N SER A 842 -14.49 -22.70 11.64
CA SER A 842 -14.86 -21.79 12.73
C SER A 842 -16.35 -21.86 13.11
N LYS A 843 -16.66 -21.43 14.33
CA LYS A 843 -18.02 -21.29 14.89
C LYS A 843 -18.35 -19.82 15.12
N LEU A 844 -18.64 -19.12 14.02
CA LEU A 844 -18.91 -17.67 14.03
C LEU A 844 -20.31 -17.31 14.53
N ASP A 845 -21.17 -18.31 14.69
CA ASP A 845 -22.52 -18.25 15.27
C ASP A 845 -22.53 -18.16 16.80
N MET A 846 -21.37 -18.32 17.45
CA MET A 846 -21.21 -18.14 18.89
C MET A 846 -21.34 -16.67 19.30
N ASP A 847 -21.75 -16.43 20.56
CA ASP A 847 -21.87 -15.08 21.13
C ASP A 847 -20.58 -14.26 20.96
N ILE A 848 -20.71 -13.01 20.52
CA ILE A 848 -19.60 -12.10 20.20
C ILE A 848 -18.74 -11.80 21.45
N ASN A 849 -19.34 -11.85 22.65
CA ASN A 849 -18.68 -11.61 23.93
C ASN A 849 -18.11 -12.90 24.55
N THR A 850 -18.16 -14.02 23.83
CA THR A 850 -17.58 -15.28 24.32
C THR A 850 -16.09 -15.11 24.60
N LYS A 851 -15.65 -15.65 25.74
CA LYS A 851 -14.23 -15.62 26.13
C LYS A 851 -13.39 -16.73 25.47
N MET A 852 -14.02 -17.57 24.65
CA MET A 852 -13.37 -18.73 24.02
C MET A 852 -13.01 -18.44 22.56
N CYS A 853 -11.93 -19.04 22.06
CA CYS A 853 -11.60 -18.99 20.65
C CYS A 853 -12.71 -19.65 19.81
N ARG A 854 -13.06 -19.03 18.67
CA ARG A 854 -14.09 -19.53 17.75
C ARG A 854 -13.52 -20.31 16.57
N LEU A 855 -12.20 -20.29 16.38
CA LEU A 855 -11.50 -21.05 15.34
C LEU A 855 -11.28 -22.47 15.85
N ALA A 856 -11.92 -23.46 15.22
CA ALA A 856 -11.99 -24.83 15.71
C ALA A 856 -10.88 -25.74 15.17
N PHE A 857 -10.60 -25.65 13.87
CA PHE A 857 -9.58 -26.45 13.21
C PHE A 857 -8.97 -25.70 12.02
N ARG A 858 -7.74 -26.06 11.67
CA ARG A 858 -7.04 -25.60 10.46
C ARG A 858 -6.72 -26.78 9.56
N GLY A 859 -6.39 -26.56 8.30
CA GLY A 859 -6.00 -27.65 7.42
C GLY A 859 -5.51 -27.22 6.04
N THR A 860 -5.13 -28.21 5.25
CA THR A 860 -4.66 -28.05 3.87
C THR A 860 -5.56 -28.87 2.92
N PRO A 861 -6.10 -28.27 1.85
CA PRO A 861 -6.85 -29.00 0.84
C PRO A 861 -5.98 -30.06 0.16
N MET A 862 -6.47 -31.28 0.07
CA MET A 862 -5.84 -32.41 -0.62
C MET A 862 -6.56 -32.76 -1.93
N GLU A 863 -7.88 -32.54 -1.98
CA GLU A 863 -8.71 -32.73 -3.17
C GLU A 863 -9.84 -31.69 -3.20
N ILE A 864 -10.11 -31.12 -4.38
CA ILE A 864 -11.17 -30.14 -4.61
C ILE A 864 -12.23 -30.76 -5.54
N PHE A 865 -13.48 -30.81 -5.09
CA PHE A 865 -14.58 -31.42 -5.84
C PHE A 865 -15.33 -30.37 -6.67
N THR A 866 -15.14 -30.38 -8.00
CA THR A 866 -15.75 -29.43 -8.94
C THR A 866 -17.10 -29.88 -9.51
N GLU A 867 -17.44 -31.16 -9.38
CA GLU A 867 -18.73 -31.72 -9.83
C GLU A 867 -19.78 -31.65 -8.73
N LYS A 868 -21.03 -31.28 -9.06
CA LYS A 868 -22.12 -31.25 -8.07
C LYS A 868 -22.45 -32.64 -7.50
N ASN A 869 -22.25 -33.69 -8.29
CA ASN A 869 -22.49 -35.09 -7.94
C ASN A 869 -21.22 -35.83 -7.51
N PHE A 870 -20.19 -35.12 -7.01
CA PHE A 870 -18.92 -35.68 -6.55
C PHE A 870 -19.06 -36.84 -5.55
N ARG A 871 -20.18 -36.89 -4.81
CA ARG A 871 -20.49 -37.96 -3.86
C ARG A 871 -20.59 -39.33 -4.53
N GLU A 872 -21.08 -39.37 -5.77
CA GLU A 872 -21.29 -40.60 -6.55
C GLU A 872 -20.10 -40.89 -7.47
N THR A 873 -19.40 -39.86 -7.94
CA THR A 873 -18.31 -40.01 -8.92
C THR A 873 -16.93 -40.15 -8.28
N GLN A 874 -16.61 -39.29 -7.31
CA GLN A 874 -15.26 -39.18 -6.73
C GLN A 874 -15.20 -39.79 -5.32
N LEU A 875 -16.18 -39.50 -4.46
CA LEU A 875 -16.18 -39.90 -3.06
C LEU A 875 -16.32 -41.42 -2.86
N GLU A 876 -16.90 -42.13 -3.84
CA GLU A 876 -16.99 -43.61 -3.82
C GLU A 876 -15.61 -44.27 -3.75
N LYS A 877 -14.57 -43.62 -4.28
CA LYS A 877 -13.19 -44.12 -4.24
C LYS A 877 -12.57 -44.02 -2.84
N VAL A 878 -13.08 -43.13 -1.98
CA VAL A 878 -12.51 -42.89 -0.65
C VAL A 878 -12.91 -43.99 0.34
N ARG A 879 -11.92 -44.75 0.82
CA ARG A 879 -12.11 -45.96 1.65
C ARG A 879 -12.19 -45.65 3.15
N VAL A 880 -13.19 -44.86 3.56
CA VAL A 880 -13.46 -44.61 4.99
C VAL A 880 -14.37 -45.69 5.58
N TYR A 881 -13.92 -46.35 6.67
CA TYR A 881 -14.68 -47.40 7.34
C TYR A 881 -15.10 -47.04 8.77
N LYS A 882 -16.22 -47.61 9.22
CA LYS A 882 -16.63 -47.69 10.62
C LYS A 882 -16.53 -49.12 11.10
N ASP A 883 -15.87 -49.33 12.23
CA ASP A 883 -15.95 -50.59 12.96
C ASP A 883 -17.39 -50.78 13.46
N LYS A 884 -18.00 -51.89 13.09
CA LYS A 884 -19.32 -52.28 13.54
C LYS A 884 -19.22 -53.57 14.31
N ASN A 885 -19.61 -53.48 15.58
CA ASN A 885 -19.91 -54.61 16.41
C ASN A 885 -21.44 -54.75 16.50
N LYS A 886 -21.96 -55.95 16.22
CA LYS A 886 -23.36 -56.30 16.42
C LYS A 886 -23.44 -57.54 17.29
N GLU A 887 -24.28 -57.47 18.31
CA GLU A 887 -24.57 -58.60 19.19
C GLU A 887 -25.96 -59.15 18.91
N GLY A 888 -26.04 -60.47 18.77
CA GLY A 888 -27.26 -61.24 18.68
C GLY A 888 -27.32 -62.26 19.81
N VAL A 889 -28.50 -62.80 20.04
CA VAL A 889 -28.73 -63.84 21.05
C VAL A 889 -29.22 -65.09 20.33
N VAL A 890 -28.67 -66.24 20.70
CA VAL A 890 -29.15 -67.52 20.20
C VAL A 890 -30.56 -67.78 20.74
N GLU A 891 -31.53 -67.92 19.84
CA GLU A 891 -32.93 -68.19 20.19
C GLU A 891 -33.17 -69.69 20.36
N ARG A 892 -32.64 -70.50 19.43
CA ARG A 892 -32.73 -71.96 19.45
C ARG A 892 -31.68 -72.60 18.54
N VAL A 893 -31.41 -73.87 18.79
CA VAL A 893 -30.64 -74.73 17.90
C VAL A 893 -31.59 -75.30 16.83
N ALA A 894 -31.21 -75.20 15.56
CA ALA A 894 -31.97 -75.75 14.43
C ALA A 894 -31.44 -77.10 13.91
N GLY A 895 -30.16 -77.39 14.17
CA GLY A 895 -29.46 -78.61 13.76
C GLY A 895 -28.08 -78.68 14.40
N GLU A 896 -27.31 -79.74 14.12
CA GLU A 896 -25.96 -79.90 14.66
C GLU A 896 -25.03 -78.78 14.15
N GLY A 897 -24.59 -77.89 15.04
CA GLY A 897 -23.82 -76.70 14.68
C GLY A 897 -24.62 -75.59 14.00
N GLU A 898 -25.95 -75.70 13.86
CA GLU A 898 -26.81 -74.67 13.26
C GLU A 898 -27.65 -73.95 14.30
N LEU A 899 -27.45 -72.63 14.41
CA LEU A 899 -28.07 -71.77 15.41
C LEU A 899 -29.01 -70.76 14.76
N ILE A 900 -30.20 -70.57 15.33
CA ILE A 900 -31.09 -69.46 14.96
C ILE A 900 -30.83 -68.31 15.90
N VAL A 901 -30.41 -67.18 15.34
CA VAL A 901 -29.98 -66.01 16.08
C VAL A 901 -31.00 -64.89 15.86
N LYS A 902 -31.47 -64.30 16.95
CA LYS A 902 -32.34 -63.12 16.93
C LYS A 902 -31.56 -61.89 17.37
N ASN A 903 -32.07 -60.71 17.00
CA ASN A 903 -31.53 -59.40 17.36
C ASN A 903 -30.12 -59.07 16.81
N LEU A 904 -29.46 -59.99 16.12
CA LEU A 904 -28.18 -59.69 15.43
C LEU A 904 -28.38 -58.65 14.32
N ILE A 905 -29.52 -58.69 13.62
CA ILE A 905 -29.88 -57.76 12.55
C ILE A 905 -31.26 -57.16 12.86
N LYS A 906 -31.41 -55.84 12.68
CA LYS A 906 -32.71 -55.16 12.84
C LYS A 906 -33.67 -55.63 11.74
N LYS A 907 -34.97 -55.74 12.06
CA LYS A 907 -36.02 -56.19 11.14
C LYS A 907 -36.03 -55.47 9.79
N ASP A 908 -35.78 -54.16 9.80
CA ASP A 908 -35.83 -53.31 8.60
C ASP A 908 -34.53 -53.31 7.78
N THR A 909 -33.54 -54.12 8.17
CA THR A 909 -32.26 -54.22 7.45
C THR A 909 -32.25 -55.48 6.58
N ASN A 910 -31.83 -55.35 5.32
CA ASN A 910 -31.67 -56.49 4.41
C ASN A 910 -30.61 -57.46 4.96
N ALA A 911 -31.07 -58.57 5.55
CA ALA A 911 -30.23 -59.58 6.17
C ALA A 911 -29.40 -60.38 5.14
N GLN A 912 -29.79 -60.37 3.86
CA GLN A 912 -29.05 -61.05 2.80
C GLN A 912 -27.64 -60.49 2.63
N LEU A 913 -27.43 -59.21 2.93
CA LEU A 913 -26.12 -58.57 2.84
C LEU A 913 -25.09 -59.15 3.83
N PHE A 914 -25.55 -59.81 4.90
CA PHE A 914 -24.71 -60.33 5.98
C PHE A 914 -24.38 -61.82 5.83
N VAL A 915 -24.97 -62.48 4.83
CA VAL A 915 -24.70 -63.90 4.54
C VAL A 915 -23.25 -64.06 4.10
N GLY A 916 -22.57 -65.06 4.64
CA GLY A 916 -21.14 -65.32 4.42
C GLY A 916 -20.19 -64.65 5.40
N LEU A 917 -20.68 -63.75 6.28
CA LEU A 917 -19.83 -63.10 7.29
C LEU A 917 -19.56 -64.03 8.49
N LYS A 918 -18.32 -63.99 8.97
CA LYS A 918 -17.85 -64.69 10.18
C LYS A 918 -18.40 -64.04 11.44
N VAL A 919 -18.75 -64.84 12.44
CA VAL A 919 -19.24 -64.39 13.74
C VAL A 919 -18.57 -65.20 14.85
N LYS A 920 -18.49 -64.63 16.05
CA LYS A 920 -17.89 -65.30 17.20
C LYS A 920 -18.92 -65.48 18.31
N LEU A 921 -18.98 -66.65 18.90
CA LEU A 921 -19.84 -66.91 20.05
C LEU A 921 -19.18 -66.35 21.33
N SER A 922 -19.97 -65.97 22.33
CA SER A 922 -19.46 -65.55 23.64
C SER A 922 -18.65 -66.65 24.36
N THR A 923 -18.86 -67.90 23.95
CA THR A 923 -18.13 -69.10 24.38
C THR A 923 -16.84 -69.35 23.60
N GLY A 924 -16.53 -68.52 22.60
CA GLY A 924 -15.25 -68.50 21.89
C GLY A 924 -15.23 -69.20 20.54
N GLU A 925 -16.29 -69.94 20.15
CA GLU A 925 -16.35 -70.62 18.85
C GLU A 925 -16.59 -69.66 17.68
N ASP A 926 -16.04 -70.00 16.52
CA ASP A 926 -16.26 -69.27 15.27
C ASP A 926 -17.42 -69.88 14.47
N GLY A 927 -18.23 -69.02 13.85
CA GLY A 927 -19.32 -69.40 12.97
C GLY A 927 -19.44 -68.48 11.76
N VAL A 928 -20.34 -68.82 10.86
CA VAL A 928 -20.64 -68.06 9.63
C VAL A 928 -22.15 -67.91 9.48
N ILE A 929 -22.61 -66.73 9.09
CA ILE A 929 -24.01 -66.48 8.76
C ILE A 929 -24.34 -67.21 7.44
N ASP A 930 -25.15 -68.26 7.52
CA ASP A 930 -25.46 -69.17 6.40
C ASP A 930 -26.65 -68.68 5.56
N SER A 931 -27.74 -68.26 6.20
CA SER A 931 -28.96 -67.83 5.51
C SER A 931 -29.87 -66.94 6.37
N THR A 932 -30.83 -66.27 5.74
CA THR A 932 -31.88 -65.49 6.42
C THR A 932 -33.00 -66.42 6.91
N PHE A 933 -33.64 -66.10 8.05
CA PHE A 933 -34.64 -66.98 8.67
C PHE A 933 -35.96 -66.23 9.01
N GLY A 934 -36.98 -66.34 8.15
CA GLY A 934 -38.31 -65.75 8.35
C GLY A 934 -38.37 -64.22 8.24
N GLN A 935 -39.55 -63.62 8.47
CA GLN A 935 -39.83 -62.18 8.27
C GLN A 935 -39.42 -61.26 9.45
N GLY A 936 -38.34 -61.57 10.17
CA GLY A 936 -38.08 -60.95 11.48
C GLY A 936 -36.64 -60.51 11.77
N GLY A 937 -35.76 -60.40 10.77
CA GLY A 937 -34.35 -60.06 10.99
C GLY A 937 -33.55 -61.16 11.72
N LYS A 938 -34.08 -62.38 11.78
CA LYS A 938 -33.37 -63.55 12.32
C LYS A 938 -32.48 -64.15 11.23
N VAL A 939 -31.35 -64.70 11.65
CA VAL A 939 -30.40 -65.35 10.75
C VAL A 939 -30.02 -66.73 11.26
N LYS A 940 -29.68 -67.61 10.33
CA LYS A 940 -29.11 -68.92 10.61
C LYS A 940 -27.59 -68.79 10.62
N VAL A 941 -26.94 -69.21 11.69
CA VAL A 941 -25.48 -69.24 11.84
C VAL A 941 -25.03 -70.70 11.91
N ARG A 942 -24.03 -71.06 11.11
CA ARG A 942 -23.36 -72.37 11.15
C ARG A 942 -22.01 -72.22 11.86
N VAL A 943 -21.78 -73.00 12.90
CA VAL A 943 -20.50 -73.04 13.64
C VAL A 943 -19.53 -73.94 12.87
N THR A 944 -18.32 -73.45 12.59
CA THR A 944 -17.37 -74.12 11.68
C THR A 944 -16.60 -75.26 12.32
N SER A 945 -16.38 -75.23 13.63
CA SER A 945 -15.59 -76.20 14.40
C SER A 945 -16.42 -77.12 15.31
N GLY A 946 -17.75 -77.10 15.17
CA GLY A 946 -18.66 -77.74 16.12
C GLY A 946 -18.82 -76.95 17.44
N LEU A 947 -19.89 -77.24 18.18
CA LEU A 947 -20.19 -76.58 19.46
C LEU A 947 -19.37 -77.23 20.59
N GLN A 948 -18.76 -76.42 21.46
CA GLN A 948 -18.13 -76.92 22.68
C GLN A 948 -19.19 -77.46 23.65
N ASP A 949 -18.80 -78.39 24.54
CA ASP A 949 -19.75 -79.01 25.45
C ASP A 949 -20.35 -78.01 26.44
N ALA A 950 -19.58 -77.03 26.91
CA ALA A 950 -20.09 -75.93 27.72
C ALA A 950 -21.21 -75.14 27.01
N THR A 951 -21.05 -74.90 25.71
CA THR A 951 -22.02 -74.22 24.86
C THR A 951 -23.27 -75.07 24.62
N LYS A 952 -23.10 -76.39 24.42
CA LYS A 952 -24.22 -77.34 24.31
C LYS A 952 -25.07 -77.34 25.59
N VAL A 953 -24.45 -77.33 26.77
CA VAL A 953 -25.17 -77.27 28.06
C VAL A 953 -25.95 -75.96 28.20
N ALA A 954 -25.33 -74.82 27.83
CA ALA A 954 -25.98 -73.52 27.88
C ALA A 954 -27.20 -73.41 26.92
N LEU A 955 -27.11 -74.06 25.74
CA LEU A 955 -28.14 -74.03 24.70
C LEU A 955 -29.26 -75.07 24.89
N GLN A 956 -28.99 -76.23 25.52
CA GLN A 956 -30.02 -77.25 25.79
C GLN A 956 -31.16 -76.71 26.65
N ARG A 957 -30.87 -75.80 27.59
CA ARG A 957 -31.87 -75.18 28.49
C ARG A 957 -32.82 -74.19 27.77
N LEU A 958 -32.49 -73.70 26.56
CA LEU A 958 -33.36 -72.83 25.74
C LEU A 958 -34.47 -73.60 25.00
N SER A 959 -34.29 -74.90 24.78
CA SER A 959 -35.23 -75.74 24.02
C SER A 959 -36.43 -76.23 24.85
N GLY A 960 -36.46 -75.99 26.18
CA GLY A 960 -37.44 -76.57 27.12
C GLY A 960 -38.79 -75.88 27.25
N GLY A 961 -39.10 -74.81 26.50
CA GLY A 961 -40.26 -73.96 26.78
C GLY A 961 -41.38 -73.99 25.74
N LYS A 962 -42.25 -75.02 25.74
CA LYS A 962 -43.64 -74.93 25.24
C LYS A 962 -44.52 -76.08 25.75
N LYS A 963 -45.21 -75.89 26.89
CA LYS A 963 -46.49 -76.55 27.20
C LYS A 963 -47.50 -75.51 27.69
N LYS A 964 -48.67 -75.48 27.05
CA LYS A 964 -49.80 -74.59 27.32
C LYS A 964 -50.49 -74.96 28.64
N GLY A 965 -50.59 -73.97 29.54
CA GLY A 965 -51.75 -73.60 30.37
C GLY A 965 -52.41 -74.60 31.33
N LYS A 966 -52.37 -74.29 32.64
CA LYS A 966 -53.55 -74.10 33.52
C LYS A 966 -53.13 -73.52 34.88
N ALA A 967 -54.06 -72.78 35.48
CA ALA A 967 -53.93 -71.89 36.65
C ALA A 967 -53.71 -72.59 38.00
N GLY A 968 -53.17 -71.85 38.98
CA GLY A 968 -53.34 -72.14 40.41
C GLY A 968 -52.14 -71.83 41.32
N GLN A 969 -52.30 -70.78 42.14
CA GLN A 969 -51.85 -70.55 43.53
C GLN A 969 -50.39 -70.77 44.01
N GLN A 970 -50.03 -69.94 44.99
CA GLN A 970 -48.75 -69.75 45.69
C GLN A 970 -48.25 -71.01 46.43
N GLU A 971 -46.93 -71.25 46.47
CA GLU A 971 -46.05 -70.97 47.62
C GLU A 971 -44.63 -71.56 47.46
N ASN A 972 -43.63 -70.79 47.90
CA ASN A 972 -42.28 -71.14 48.40
C ASN A 972 -41.49 -72.33 47.84
N GLN A 973 -40.47 -72.01 47.03
CA GLN A 973 -39.14 -72.68 47.03
C GLN A 973 -38.06 -71.70 46.49
N PRO A 974 -36.79 -71.84 46.90
CA PRO A 974 -35.79 -70.78 46.79
C PRO A 974 -35.36 -70.56 45.34
N LYS A 975 -35.32 -69.29 44.90
CA LYS A 975 -34.75 -68.90 43.60
C LYS A 975 -33.24 -69.16 43.62
N PRO A 976 -32.68 -69.97 42.70
CA PRO A 976 -31.26 -69.89 42.40
C PRO A 976 -31.06 -68.60 41.58
N THR A 977 -30.57 -67.55 42.22
CA THR A 977 -30.00 -66.39 41.51
C THR A 977 -28.58 -66.75 41.07
N GLU A 978 -28.47 -67.65 40.09
CA GLU A 978 -27.31 -67.66 39.20
C GLU A 978 -27.66 -66.79 38.00
N ASN A 979 -26.89 -65.72 37.81
CA ASN A 979 -26.99 -64.81 36.67
C ASN A 979 -26.89 -65.62 35.37
N TYR A 980 -28.02 -65.88 34.72
CA TYR A 980 -28.04 -66.55 33.43
C TYR A 980 -27.63 -65.56 32.33
N GLU A 981 -26.41 -65.72 31.82
CA GLU A 981 -25.98 -65.01 30.61
C GLU A 981 -26.36 -65.83 29.37
N PRO A 982 -27.24 -65.32 28.50
CA PRO A 982 -27.58 -66.02 27.26
C PRO A 982 -26.38 -66.05 26.31
N VAL A 983 -26.19 -67.17 25.58
CA VAL A 983 -25.11 -67.30 24.58
C VAL A 983 -25.28 -66.21 23.52
N LYS A 984 -24.32 -65.29 23.47
CA LYS A 984 -24.30 -64.17 22.52
C LYS A 984 -23.48 -64.55 21.29
N ILE A 985 -23.85 -63.96 20.17
CA ILE A 985 -23.08 -64.01 18.94
C ILE A 985 -22.69 -62.59 18.59
N VAL A 986 -21.39 -62.40 18.36
CA VAL A 986 -20.76 -61.13 18.10
C VAL A 986 -20.29 -61.12 16.65
N LEU A 987 -20.77 -60.15 15.89
CA LEU A 987 -20.40 -59.92 14.51
C LEU A 987 -19.56 -58.63 14.45
N HIS A 988 -18.28 -58.77 14.10
CA HIS A 988 -17.39 -57.66 13.82
C HIS A 988 -17.18 -57.50 12.31
N PHE A 989 -17.37 -56.30 11.79
CA PHE A 989 -17.08 -56.00 10.38
C PHE A 989 -16.80 -54.51 10.19
N LYS A 990 -16.05 -54.18 9.14
CA LYS A 990 -15.85 -52.81 8.66
C LYS A 990 -16.96 -52.47 7.68
N LYS A 991 -17.64 -51.35 7.93
CA LYS A 991 -18.63 -50.78 7.00
C LYS A 991 -18.06 -49.53 6.34
N TYR A 992 -17.89 -49.57 5.02
CA TYR A 992 -17.48 -48.39 4.27
C TYR A 992 -18.59 -47.35 4.19
N MET A 993 -18.22 -46.09 4.40
CA MET A 993 -19.15 -44.97 4.57
C MET A 993 -19.65 -44.40 3.24
N PHE A 994 -18.76 -44.28 2.26
CA PHE A 994 -19.02 -43.58 0.99
C PHE A 994 -19.30 -44.51 -0.20
N SER A 995 -19.14 -45.82 -0.01
CA SER A 995 -19.42 -46.83 -1.03
C SER A 995 -20.93 -46.95 -1.32
N SER A 996 -21.32 -46.94 -2.60
CA SER A 996 -22.72 -47.05 -3.05
C SER A 996 -23.30 -48.42 -2.73
N VAL A 997 -22.52 -49.47 -3.01
CA VAL A 997 -22.71 -50.82 -2.50
C VAL A 997 -22.31 -50.76 -1.03
N LYS A 998 -23.20 -51.08 -0.08
CA LYS A 998 -22.90 -51.10 1.37
C LYS A 998 -21.89 -52.22 1.70
N LYS A 999 -20.67 -52.13 1.18
CA LYS A 999 -19.63 -53.14 1.20
C LYS A 999 -19.20 -53.35 2.66
N MET A 1000 -19.45 -54.55 3.15
CA MET A 1000 -19.06 -54.99 4.48
C MET A 1000 -17.86 -55.90 4.29
N VAL A 1001 -16.75 -55.54 4.91
CA VAL A 1001 -15.48 -56.28 4.80
C VAL A 1001 -15.07 -56.71 6.18
N GLN A 1002 -14.65 -57.97 6.30
CA GLN A 1002 -14.04 -58.51 7.51
C GLN A 1002 -12.56 -58.71 7.23
N THR A 1003 -11.73 -58.32 8.18
CA THR A 1003 -10.31 -58.68 8.24
C THR A 1003 -10.16 -60.12 8.68
#